data_AF-A0A932SY27-F1
#
_entry.id   AF-A0A932SY27-F1
#
_cell.length_a   1.000
_cell.length_b   1.000
_cell.length_c   1.000
_cell.angle_alpha   90.00
_cell.angle_beta   90.00
_cell.angle_gamma   90.00
#
_symmetry.space_group_name_H-M   'P 1'
#
loop_
_entity.id
_entity.type
_entity.pdbx_description
1 polymer ?
#
loop_
_entity_poly.entity_id
_entity_poly.type
_entity_poly.pdbx_seq_one_letter_code
_entity_poly.pdbx_strand_id
1 'polypeptide(L)'
;MQFVPQIALRVSIVAFLAAVVSTTQCAEPAARSIDKRRDGNRLTYLDENNPWYPHRDFPRLITPQWVGEDGVECVVVLAIDDMREPAKYEAFLRPILNRLKQIDGRAPVSIMTCNVKPDDPQLAAWLAEGLSLEVHTVDHPCPLLQGGDFVKARSTYDRCVDLLNEIPGNKPVAFRMPCCDSLNTLSPRFYAEIFNKATPKGNHLAISSSVFNLFTPNDPAIPRELVIDPDGRDKFRKYLPKGLVREGQVFNTFTNYIEDYPYPYVVNRLCWEFPCVVPSDWSAQHLQKPFNPDTVRDLKAALDITVLKQGVYNLVFHPHNWIKPEQVVEIIDHAVTKHGKTVKFLTFREALERLNKNLLGNSSLRGHGGSPGGVRLVDVNDDGFMDVLYGGNVLASGHTNNPKARTWTWSAERQGWNESPFPTALALSGAHGGVAELKTRFGSFGVDRNVAYLVDTEWIDRNRFRDYVLPTAAFWMFNRNRWEYDEKNTDGLIGKNKAPKSKELVVPRTCDGVLLRDLDRDGICELIIGTPRDAGAYQWNVEQRSWHALPFSLPSQTHLVRDTKQIPDMEIFVDDGLRFVDIDEDGHDDIVFSNAERFGVYLFDDMKTGWSRVVLEGTRGAPLVSVGRQSDGGTESSKAVPAKQSSDTPPGPPLRRGRDAKRFEIPAIVRADGTDNGFLVHARHLFWQNEDTAKLPDLVDRRSFNEILAQAPDLAPRAKSPEAALSTIRVRPGFTVELMACEPLVFDPISFAFGPDGRLWVVEMGDYPLGVPDEGEKETRRANPAAKRGGGEIRVLQDDNGDGKYDRATVFLEVPFPTGVLPWGRGALVMAPPDLFYAEDTDGDGKADKRELLYTGFVEGNQQHRANGLVYGLDNWIHVANGDSGGTIESKKTGKKVNISGRDLRIDPRTGDLDAVTGQTQFGRNRDDWGNWFGCNNSNPMYQFVLDDAYQRRNPHFAGTSPRIDVPEAAGNAPVFPISPLLERFNDYHTANRFTSACSAMIYRDELFGPHFAGNSFICEPVHNLVHREVVSPQGVTFTSRRAPDEEQSEFLASSDNWFRPTTVQTGPDGALWIADMYR
;
A
#
# COMPACT_ATOMS: atom_id res chain seq x y z
N MET A 1 31.04 -12.43 19.19
CA MET A 1 30.48 -11.51 18.20
C MET A 1 29.09 -11.14 18.71
N GLN A 2 28.93 -9.91 19.17
CA GLN A 2 27.78 -9.43 19.94
C GLN A 2 26.55 -9.30 19.03
N PHE A 3 25.42 -9.82 19.52
CA PHE A 3 24.08 -9.61 18.98
C PHE A 3 23.74 -8.11 19.05
N VAL A 4 23.25 -7.53 17.94
CA VAL A 4 22.66 -6.18 17.92
C VAL A 4 21.14 -6.37 17.85
N PRO A 5 20.36 -5.99 18.88
CA PRO A 5 18.90 -6.07 18.84
C PRO A 5 18.30 -4.96 17.95
N GLN A 6 17.12 -5.23 17.38
CA GLN A 6 16.30 -4.27 16.64
C GLN A 6 15.80 -3.15 17.56
N ILE A 7 15.50 -2.00 16.95
CA ILE A 7 15.24 -0.76 17.66
C ILE A 7 13.92 -0.16 17.16
N ALA A 8 12.95 0.01 18.06
CA ALA A 8 11.58 0.40 17.75
C ALA A 8 11.35 1.93 17.82
N LEU A 9 10.46 2.45 16.97
CA LEU A 9 9.84 3.78 17.05
C LEU A 9 8.33 3.58 17.22
N ARG A 10 7.68 4.31 18.13
CA ARG A 10 6.30 4.03 18.56
C ARG A 10 5.41 5.27 18.37
N VAL A 11 4.30 5.13 17.63
CA VAL A 11 3.34 6.19 17.25
C VAL A 11 1.91 5.75 17.66
N SER A 12 1.03 6.68 18.03
CA SER A 12 -0.39 6.40 18.35
C SER A 12 -1.31 7.00 17.26
N ILE A 13 -2.20 6.23 16.61
CA ILE A 13 -3.03 6.56 15.41
C ILE A 13 -4.37 5.78 15.41
N VAL A 14 -5.51 6.42 15.08
CA VAL A 14 -6.99 6.20 15.26
C VAL A 14 -7.80 5.23 14.34
N ALA A 15 -8.67 4.27 14.82
CA ALA A 15 -10.06 3.92 14.31
C ALA A 15 -10.79 2.66 14.90
N PHE A 16 -12.01 2.38 14.36
CA PHE A 16 -13.28 1.94 14.99
C PHE A 16 -13.70 0.48 14.65
N LEU A 17 -14.28 -0.30 15.60
CA LEU A 17 -15.48 -1.17 15.44
C LEU A 17 -15.98 -1.71 16.80
N ALA A 18 -17.29 -1.94 16.90
CA ALA A 18 -18.00 -2.31 18.13
C ALA A 18 -18.73 -3.65 17.99
N ALA A 19 -18.71 -4.53 19.02
CA ALA A 19 -19.86 -5.36 19.45
C ALA A 19 -19.59 -6.24 20.70
N VAL A 20 -20.42 -6.00 21.72
CA VAL A 20 -21.03 -6.84 22.79
C VAL A 20 -20.47 -8.25 23.13
N VAL A 21 -20.13 -8.43 24.42
CA VAL A 21 -19.72 -9.68 25.08
C VAL A 21 -20.91 -10.42 25.71
N SER A 22 -20.96 -11.75 25.56
CA SER A 22 -21.67 -12.66 26.48
C SER A 22 -20.81 -13.89 26.82
N THR A 23 -20.92 -14.36 28.05
CA THR A 23 -19.94 -15.15 28.81
C THR A 23 -20.17 -16.66 28.75
N THR A 24 -19.07 -17.45 28.76
CA THR A 24 -18.72 -18.60 29.65
C THR A 24 -17.92 -19.73 28.96
N GLN A 25 -16.59 -19.65 29.14
CA GLN A 25 -15.64 -20.68 29.63
C GLN A 25 -15.80 -22.17 29.23
N CYS A 26 -14.86 -22.67 28.40
CA CYS A 26 -14.05 -23.88 28.67
C CYS A 26 -12.85 -23.93 27.70
N ALA A 27 -11.70 -24.38 28.22
CA ALA A 27 -10.37 -24.22 27.61
C ALA A 27 -10.09 -25.16 26.41
N GLU A 28 -9.58 -24.59 25.32
CA GLU A 28 -8.98 -25.25 24.15
C GLU A 28 -7.71 -24.48 23.69
N PRO A 29 -6.77 -25.13 22.95
CA PRO A 29 -5.38 -24.69 22.82
C PRO A 29 -5.25 -23.40 22.01
N ALA A 30 -4.35 -22.51 22.49
CA ALA A 30 -3.93 -21.22 21.92
C ALA A 30 -4.37 -20.97 20.46
N ALA A 31 -5.59 -20.46 20.31
CA ALA A 31 -6.03 -19.82 19.08
C ALA A 31 -5.14 -18.59 18.88
N ARG A 32 -4.44 -18.56 17.75
CA ARG A 32 -3.80 -17.35 17.22
C ARG A 32 -4.80 -16.20 17.32
N SER A 33 -4.35 -15.02 17.75
CA SER A 33 -5.13 -13.79 17.74
C SER A 33 -5.65 -13.53 16.31
N ILE A 34 -6.88 -13.94 16.04
CA ILE A 34 -7.62 -13.59 14.83
C ILE A 34 -8.25 -12.23 15.11
N ASP A 35 -7.50 -11.16 14.89
CA ASP A 35 -8.08 -9.84 14.67
C ASP A 35 -7.21 -9.04 13.69
N LYS A 36 -7.20 -9.49 12.44
CA LYS A 36 -6.99 -8.63 11.28
C LYS A 36 -8.32 -8.66 10.54
N ARG A 37 -9.04 -7.54 10.44
CA ARG A 37 -10.18 -7.46 9.52
C ARG A 37 -9.64 -7.71 8.12
N ARG A 38 -9.95 -8.88 7.57
CA ARG A 38 -9.48 -9.29 6.25
C ARG A 38 -10.38 -8.69 5.19
N ASP A 39 -9.73 -8.25 4.12
CA ASP A 39 -10.27 -7.48 3.01
C ASP A 39 -11.30 -8.28 2.19
N GLY A 40 -12.56 -7.80 2.11
CA GLY A 40 -13.60 -8.40 1.29
C GLY A 40 -13.29 -8.33 -0.22
N ASN A 41 -12.40 -7.44 -0.65
CA ASN A 41 -11.95 -7.28 -2.03
C ASN A 41 -10.84 -8.25 -2.46
N ARG A 42 -10.43 -9.20 -1.61
CA ARG A 42 -9.36 -10.18 -1.90
C ARG A 42 -9.58 -11.04 -3.15
N LEU A 43 -10.79 -11.06 -3.72
CA LEU A 43 -11.17 -11.85 -4.90
C LEU A 43 -11.24 -11.03 -6.21
N THR A 44 -11.07 -9.72 -6.13
CA THR A 44 -11.27 -8.80 -7.27
C THR A 44 -10.29 -9.00 -8.42
N TYR A 45 -9.10 -9.57 -8.15
CA TYR A 45 -8.11 -9.94 -9.19
C TYR A 45 -8.67 -10.90 -10.25
N LEU A 46 -9.73 -11.66 -9.93
CA LEU A 46 -10.38 -12.56 -10.87
C LEU A 46 -11.10 -11.80 -12.00
N ASP A 47 -11.43 -10.52 -11.79
CA ASP A 47 -12.14 -9.66 -12.74
C ASP A 47 -11.23 -8.67 -13.48
N GLU A 48 -9.92 -8.71 -13.25
CA GLU A 48 -8.95 -7.75 -13.80
C GLU A 48 -7.93 -8.40 -14.74
N ASN A 49 -7.31 -7.58 -15.60
CA ASN A 49 -6.25 -7.99 -16.53
C ASN A 49 -4.84 -7.54 -16.07
N ASN A 50 -4.66 -7.30 -14.77
CA ASN A 50 -3.45 -6.74 -14.19
C ASN A 50 -2.43 -7.87 -13.86
N PRO A 51 -1.24 -7.94 -14.48
CA PRO A 51 -0.24 -8.95 -14.09
C PRO A 51 0.51 -8.62 -12.78
N TRP A 52 0.28 -7.47 -12.15
CA TRP A 52 0.98 -7.00 -10.95
C TRP A 52 0.13 -7.00 -9.67
N TYR A 53 -1.06 -7.62 -9.68
CA TYR A 53 -1.91 -7.68 -8.49
C TYR A 53 -1.30 -8.43 -7.28
N PRO A 54 -0.41 -9.43 -7.42
CA PRO A 54 0.13 -10.11 -6.25
C PRO A 54 1.01 -9.19 -5.40
N HIS A 55 0.80 -9.27 -4.08
CA HIS A 55 1.57 -8.58 -3.06
C HIS A 55 1.89 -9.54 -1.91
N ARG A 56 2.73 -9.13 -0.95
CA ARG A 56 3.15 -9.92 0.24
C ARG A 56 2.02 -10.71 0.91
N ASP A 57 0.85 -10.09 1.08
CA ASP A 57 -0.27 -10.66 1.85
C ASP A 57 -1.27 -11.45 0.98
N PHE A 58 -0.97 -11.65 -0.31
CA PHE A 58 -1.84 -12.38 -1.23
C PHE A 58 -1.78 -13.90 -0.93
N PRO A 59 -2.88 -14.66 -1.11
CA PRO A 59 -2.88 -16.09 -0.83
C PRO A 59 -1.80 -16.83 -1.64
N ARG A 60 -1.06 -17.72 -0.98
CA ARG A 60 0.16 -18.31 -1.54
C ARG A 60 -0.14 -19.58 -2.32
N LEU A 61 0.52 -19.78 -3.45
CA LEU A 61 0.60 -21.07 -4.14
C LEU A 61 1.99 -21.70 -3.91
N ILE A 62 2.18 -22.27 -2.72
CA ILE A 62 3.49 -22.81 -2.31
C ILE A 62 3.86 -24.06 -3.13
N THR A 63 5.15 -24.32 -3.29
CA THR A 63 5.69 -25.48 -4.04
C THR A 63 5.07 -26.82 -3.62
N PRO A 64 4.90 -27.14 -2.31
CA PRO A 64 4.24 -28.37 -1.87
C PRO A 64 2.84 -28.61 -2.45
N GLN A 65 2.09 -27.55 -2.79
CA GLN A 65 0.73 -27.68 -3.33
C GLN A 65 0.68 -28.33 -4.71
N TRP A 66 1.74 -28.18 -5.51
CA TRP A 66 1.70 -28.55 -6.93
C TRP A 66 2.88 -29.40 -7.40
N VAL A 67 3.99 -29.45 -6.66
CA VAL A 67 5.19 -30.18 -7.11
C VAL A 67 4.99 -31.70 -7.13
N GLY A 68 4.17 -32.23 -6.21
CA GLY A 68 3.83 -33.65 -6.10
C GLY A 68 4.97 -34.56 -5.65
N GLU A 69 5.96 -34.03 -4.93
CA GLU A 69 7.07 -34.76 -4.33
C GLU A 69 7.19 -34.38 -2.84
N ASP A 70 7.08 -35.38 -1.96
CA ASP A 70 7.16 -35.17 -0.51
C ASP A 70 8.51 -34.57 -0.10
N GLY A 71 8.47 -33.54 0.74
CA GLY A 71 9.65 -32.87 1.26
C GLY A 71 10.29 -31.86 0.31
N VAL A 72 9.76 -31.67 -0.91
CA VAL A 72 10.18 -30.58 -1.80
C VAL A 72 9.44 -29.29 -1.45
N GLU A 73 10.20 -28.29 -1.02
CA GLU A 73 9.69 -27.00 -0.57
C GLU A 73 9.95 -25.89 -1.59
N CYS A 74 10.92 -26.05 -2.49
CA CYS A 74 11.29 -25.04 -3.47
C CYS A 74 11.60 -25.65 -4.82
N VAL A 75 11.09 -25.04 -5.89
CA VAL A 75 11.49 -25.37 -7.25
C VAL A 75 12.47 -24.32 -7.77
N VAL A 76 13.59 -24.78 -8.31
CA VAL A 76 14.56 -23.96 -9.02
C VAL A 76 14.37 -24.14 -10.52
N VAL A 77 14.10 -23.03 -11.22
CA VAL A 77 14.10 -22.96 -12.67
C VAL A 77 15.32 -22.16 -13.12
N LEU A 78 16.21 -22.80 -13.85
CA LEU A 78 17.35 -22.15 -14.49
C LEU A 78 16.97 -21.85 -15.94
N ALA A 79 16.86 -20.56 -16.28
CA ALA A 79 16.44 -20.12 -17.60
C ALA A 79 17.48 -19.21 -18.25
N ILE A 80 18.05 -19.67 -19.38
CA ILE A 80 19.04 -18.93 -20.16
C ILE A 80 18.40 -18.26 -21.36
N ASP A 81 18.72 -16.99 -21.58
CA ASP A 81 18.01 -16.14 -22.52
C ASP A 81 18.71 -15.93 -23.87
N ASP A 82 17.94 -15.46 -24.85
CA ASP A 82 18.45 -14.88 -26.10
C ASP A 82 19.01 -15.85 -27.15
N MET A 83 18.64 -17.13 -27.10
CA MET A 83 19.34 -18.15 -27.90
C MET A 83 19.09 -18.03 -29.41
N ARG A 84 20.19 -17.86 -30.15
CA ARG A 84 20.26 -17.80 -31.63
C ARG A 84 21.30 -18.73 -32.24
N GLU A 85 22.33 -19.07 -31.46
CA GLU A 85 23.52 -19.80 -31.92
C GLU A 85 23.77 -20.99 -30.99
N PRO A 86 23.23 -22.19 -31.27
CA PRO A 86 23.27 -23.32 -30.33
C PRO A 86 24.67 -23.64 -29.80
N ALA A 87 25.71 -23.56 -30.63
CA ALA A 87 27.09 -23.85 -30.22
C ALA A 87 27.62 -22.93 -29.10
N LYS A 88 27.28 -21.63 -29.12
CA LYS A 88 27.68 -20.68 -28.08
C LYS A 88 27.04 -21.03 -26.74
N TYR A 89 25.78 -21.42 -26.77
CA TYR A 89 25.00 -21.78 -25.58
C TYR A 89 25.46 -23.12 -25.03
N GLU A 90 25.77 -24.09 -25.88
CA GLU A 90 26.31 -25.38 -25.45
C GLU A 90 27.64 -25.20 -24.72
N ALA A 91 28.56 -24.39 -25.28
CA ALA A 91 29.85 -24.11 -24.66
C ALA A 91 29.70 -23.49 -23.25
N PHE A 92 28.76 -22.55 -23.09
CA PHE A 92 28.48 -21.92 -21.79
C PHE A 92 27.77 -22.89 -20.82
N LEU A 93 26.78 -23.63 -21.30
CA LEU A 93 25.94 -24.48 -20.48
C LEU A 93 26.63 -25.78 -20.04
N ARG A 94 27.60 -26.30 -20.80
CA ARG A 94 28.12 -27.65 -20.53
C ARG A 94 28.57 -27.91 -19.08
N PRO A 95 29.31 -27.02 -18.40
CA PRO A 95 29.62 -27.19 -16.98
C PRO A 95 28.38 -27.30 -16.09
N ILE A 96 27.36 -26.47 -16.36
CA ILE A 96 26.08 -26.43 -15.62
C ILE A 96 25.30 -27.73 -15.83
N LEU A 97 25.15 -28.17 -17.08
CA LEU A 97 24.39 -29.36 -17.45
C LEU A 97 25.05 -30.64 -16.89
N ASN A 98 26.39 -30.72 -16.92
CA ASN A 98 27.13 -31.80 -16.29
C ASN A 98 26.90 -31.86 -14.78
N ARG A 99 26.87 -30.69 -14.10
CA ARG A 99 26.62 -30.64 -12.66
C ARG A 99 25.20 -31.10 -12.31
N LEU A 100 24.19 -30.64 -13.05
CA LEU A 100 22.79 -31.03 -12.83
C LEU A 100 22.58 -32.54 -13.01
N LYS A 101 23.22 -33.15 -14.03
CA LYS A 101 23.17 -34.60 -14.24
C LYS A 101 23.74 -35.41 -13.09
N GLN A 102 24.75 -34.88 -12.39
CA GLN A 102 25.29 -35.54 -11.19
C GLN A 102 24.31 -35.51 -10.01
N ILE A 103 23.34 -34.59 -10.01
CA ILE A 103 22.34 -34.43 -8.93
C ILE A 103 21.14 -35.35 -9.17
N ASP A 104 20.54 -35.30 -10.37
CA ASP A 104 19.25 -35.95 -10.65
C ASP A 104 19.24 -36.72 -12.00
N GLY A 105 20.42 -37.03 -12.57
CA GLY A 105 20.55 -37.77 -13.83
C GLY A 105 20.10 -37.01 -15.09
N ARG A 106 19.39 -35.89 -14.93
CA ARG A 106 18.88 -34.99 -15.97
C ARG A 106 19.59 -33.64 -15.93
N ALA A 107 19.44 -32.84 -16.98
CA ALA A 107 19.94 -31.47 -17.03
C ALA A 107 18.80 -30.44 -17.20
N PRO A 108 17.95 -30.24 -16.18
CA PRO A 108 16.80 -29.32 -16.27
C PRO A 108 17.26 -27.86 -16.41
N VAL A 109 17.34 -27.38 -17.64
CA VAL A 109 17.55 -25.97 -18.01
C VAL A 109 16.55 -25.63 -19.11
N SER A 110 15.91 -24.47 -18.98
CA SER A 110 15.01 -23.92 -20.00
C SER A 110 15.78 -22.90 -20.84
N ILE A 111 15.74 -23.02 -22.16
CA ILE A 111 16.45 -22.10 -23.07
C ILE A 111 15.41 -21.22 -23.78
N MET A 112 15.36 -19.93 -23.45
CA MET A 112 14.52 -18.97 -24.16
C MET A 112 15.15 -18.67 -25.51
N THR A 113 14.47 -19.10 -26.57
CA THR A 113 14.97 -19.17 -27.94
C THR A 113 14.36 -18.09 -28.81
N CYS A 114 15.20 -17.41 -29.60
CA CYS A 114 14.75 -16.44 -30.59
C CYS A 114 14.54 -17.08 -31.96
N ASN A 115 15.65 -17.47 -32.62
CA ASN A 115 15.64 -17.95 -33.99
C ASN A 115 16.72 -19.00 -34.20
N VAL A 116 16.34 -20.21 -34.62
CA VAL A 116 17.21 -21.35 -34.85
C VAL A 116 16.72 -22.19 -36.03
N LYS A 117 17.59 -23.07 -36.55
CA LYS A 117 17.20 -24.08 -37.52
C LYS A 117 16.52 -25.25 -36.79
N PRO A 118 15.25 -25.60 -37.12
CA PRO A 118 14.54 -26.64 -36.37
C PRO A 118 15.17 -28.04 -36.42
N ASP A 119 15.98 -28.31 -37.44
CA ASP A 119 16.68 -29.58 -37.67
C ASP A 119 18.12 -29.60 -37.13
N ASP A 120 18.55 -28.59 -36.37
CA ASP A 120 19.88 -28.58 -35.75
C ASP A 120 20.02 -29.75 -34.75
N PRO A 121 21.02 -30.64 -34.91
CA PRO A 121 21.16 -31.84 -34.09
C PRO A 121 21.41 -31.54 -32.61
N GLN A 122 21.95 -30.36 -32.27
CA GLN A 122 22.16 -29.97 -30.88
C GLN A 122 20.83 -29.80 -30.13
N LEU A 123 19.77 -29.35 -30.81
CA LEU A 123 18.45 -29.17 -30.20
C LEU A 123 17.88 -30.53 -29.75
N ALA A 124 17.97 -31.54 -30.62
CA ALA A 124 17.54 -32.91 -30.29
C ALA A 124 18.39 -33.51 -29.16
N ALA A 125 19.70 -33.26 -29.15
CA ALA A 125 20.59 -33.70 -28.08
C ALA A 125 20.20 -33.08 -26.73
N TRP A 126 19.92 -31.78 -26.67
CA TRP A 126 19.47 -31.10 -25.45
C TRP A 126 18.12 -31.63 -24.94
N LEU A 127 17.14 -31.83 -25.82
CA LEU A 127 15.86 -32.42 -25.43
C LEU A 127 16.04 -33.83 -24.83
N ALA A 128 16.95 -34.64 -25.38
CA ALA A 128 17.26 -35.96 -24.85
C ALA A 128 17.99 -35.91 -23.48
N GLU A 129 18.71 -34.82 -23.19
CA GLU A 129 19.37 -34.59 -21.89
C GLU A 129 18.41 -34.04 -20.81
N GLY A 130 17.19 -33.65 -21.18
CA GLY A 130 16.16 -33.14 -20.27
C GLY A 130 16.02 -31.61 -20.22
N LEU A 131 16.58 -30.88 -21.20
CA LEU A 131 16.36 -29.44 -21.35
C LEU A 131 15.00 -29.17 -22.03
N SER A 132 14.50 -27.94 -21.91
CA SER A 132 13.38 -27.44 -22.71
C SER A 132 13.78 -26.23 -23.55
N LEU A 133 13.16 -26.09 -24.73
CA LEU A 133 13.36 -24.97 -25.64
C LEU A 133 12.07 -24.13 -25.65
N GLU A 134 12.16 -22.94 -25.07
CA GLU A 134 11.03 -22.05 -24.77
C GLU A 134 11.08 -20.78 -25.64
N VAL A 135 10.00 -20.03 -25.68
CA VAL A 135 9.83 -18.92 -26.64
C VAL A 135 10.41 -17.62 -26.08
N HIS A 136 11.21 -16.94 -26.89
CA HIS A 136 11.58 -15.54 -26.66
C HIS A 136 10.85 -14.65 -27.67
N THR A 137 11.47 -14.28 -28.79
CA THR A 137 10.79 -13.77 -30.01
C THR A 137 11.76 -13.92 -31.18
N VAL A 138 11.29 -14.03 -32.43
CA VAL A 138 12.22 -14.26 -33.57
C VAL A 138 13.20 -13.10 -33.74
N ASP A 139 12.72 -11.86 -33.64
CA ASP A 139 13.54 -10.69 -33.96
C ASP A 139 14.18 -10.04 -32.73
N HIS A 140 13.77 -10.44 -31.52
CA HIS A 140 14.18 -9.83 -30.25
C HIS A 140 14.09 -8.30 -30.23
N PRO A 141 12.89 -7.73 -30.48
CA PRO A 141 12.66 -6.31 -30.29
C PRO A 141 12.81 -5.92 -28.81
N CYS A 142 13.42 -4.77 -28.53
CA CYS A 142 13.69 -4.36 -27.16
C CYS A 142 13.44 -2.85 -26.99
N PRO A 143 12.25 -2.44 -26.50
CA PRO A 143 11.13 -3.28 -25.99
C PRO A 143 10.32 -3.99 -27.09
N LEU A 144 9.41 -4.91 -26.72
CA LEU A 144 8.59 -5.66 -27.69
C LEU A 144 7.74 -4.75 -28.58
N LEU A 145 7.08 -3.76 -27.97
CA LEU A 145 6.18 -2.82 -28.64
C LEU A 145 6.91 -1.64 -29.30
N GLN A 146 8.23 -1.76 -29.52
CA GLN A 146 9.03 -0.70 -30.15
C GLN A 146 8.51 -0.34 -31.55
N GLY A 147 8.72 0.92 -31.93
CA GLY A 147 8.45 1.40 -33.29
C GLY A 147 6.99 1.73 -33.62
N GLY A 148 6.05 1.56 -32.67
CA GLY A 148 4.65 1.93 -32.90
C GLY A 148 3.87 0.93 -33.77
N ASP A 149 4.27 -0.34 -33.81
CA ASP A 149 3.68 -1.35 -34.69
C ASP A 149 3.29 -2.62 -33.91
N PHE A 150 2.03 -2.65 -33.45
CA PHE A 150 1.46 -3.78 -32.73
C PHE A 150 1.37 -5.06 -33.57
N VAL A 151 1.13 -4.93 -34.89
CA VAL A 151 1.05 -6.07 -35.80
C VAL A 151 2.40 -6.77 -35.92
N LYS A 152 3.48 -5.98 -36.00
CA LYS A 152 4.85 -6.52 -36.00
C LYS A 152 5.23 -7.16 -34.68
N ALA A 153 4.86 -6.54 -33.54
CA ALA A 153 5.06 -7.11 -32.22
C ALA A 153 4.39 -8.48 -32.08
N ARG A 154 3.12 -8.60 -32.52
CA ARG A 154 2.42 -9.89 -32.58
C ARG A 154 3.11 -10.88 -33.52
N SER A 155 3.49 -10.44 -34.72
CA SER A 155 4.12 -11.31 -35.72
C SER A 155 5.43 -11.94 -35.23
N THR A 156 6.26 -11.19 -34.50
CA THR A 156 7.53 -11.73 -33.99
C THR A 156 7.34 -12.80 -32.90
N TYR A 157 6.28 -12.65 -32.10
CA TYR A 157 5.85 -13.65 -31.13
C TYR A 157 5.29 -14.89 -31.83
N ASP A 158 4.27 -14.72 -32.69
CA ASP A 158 3.58 -15.81 -33.37
C ASP A 158 4.56 -16.68 -34.19
N ARG A 159 5.47 -16.05 -34.94
CA ARG A 159 6.50 -16.76 -35.71
C ARG A 159 7.44 -17.57 -34.81
N CYS A 160 7.74 -17.08 -33.60
CA CYS A 160 8.67 -17.76 -32.69
C CYS A 160 8.00 -18.99 -32.08
N VAL A 161 6.76 -18.84 -31.62
CA VAL A 161 5.93 -19.95 -31.13
C VAL A 161 5.81 -21.03 -32.21
N ASP A 162 5.49 -20.64 -33.44
CA ASP A 162 5.36 -21.59 -34.55
C ASP A 162 6.68 -22.27 -34.90
N LEU A 163 7.78 -21.52 -34.97
CA LEU A 163 9.13 -22.05 -35.22
C LEU A 163 9.54 -23.10 -34.19
N LEU A 164 9.30 -22.85 -32.90
CA LEU A 164 9.71 -23.79 -31.85
C LEU A 164 8.84 -25.03 -31.78
N ASN A 165 7.61 -24.97 -32.29
CA ASN A 165 6.77 -26.16 -32.48
C ASN A 165 7.19 -27.00 -33.70
N GLU A 166 8.01 -26.46 -34.62
CA GLU A 166 8.57 -27.22 -35.76
C GLU A 166 9.78 -28.08 -35.37
N ILE A 167 10.41 -27.83 -34.21
CA ILE A 167 11.55 -28.63 -33.72
C ILE A 167 11.06 -30.03 -33.31
N PRO A 168 11.60 -31.12 -33.90
CA PRO A 168 11.17 -32.48 -33.56
C PRO A 168 11.31 -32.80 -32.07
N GLY A 169 10.20 -33.19 -31.44
CA GLY A 169 10.15 -33.55 -30.02
C GLY A 169 10.06 -32.37 -29.05
N ASN A 170 10.18 -31.13 -29.53
CA ASN A 170 9.98 -29.95 -28.71
C ASN A 170 8.49 -29.69 -28.48
N LYS A 171 8.17 -29.13 -27.32
CA LYS A 171 6.83 -28.64 -26.95
C LYS A 171 7.03 -27.40 -26.10
N PRO A 172 7.18 -26.21 -26.70
CA PRO A 172 7.38 -24.99 -25.94
C PRO A 172 6.14 -24.69 -25.12
N VAL A 173 6.33 -24.31 -23.86
CA VAL A 173 5.23 -23.97 -22.94
C VAL A 173 5.35 -22.58 -22.34
N ALA A 174 6.56 -22.01 -22.33
CA ALA A 174 6.88 -20.76 -21.68
C ALA A 174 7.32 -19.68 -22.66
N PHE A 175 7.07 -18.44 -22.26
CA PHE A 175 7.55 -17.23 -22.91
C PHE A 175 8.30 -16.34 -21.93
N ARG A 176 9.36 -15.69 -22.39
CA ARG A 176 9.96 -14.55 -21.71
C ARG A 176 9.96 -13.33 -22.61
N MET A 177 9.55 -12.20 -22.07
CA MET A 177 9.54 -10.94 -22.80
C MET A 177 10.96 -10.40 -22.99
N PRO A 178 11.38 -10.03 -24.22
CA PRO A 178 12.65 -9.36 -24.46
C PRO A 178 12.84 -8.11 -23.58
N CYS A 179 13.99 -8.03 -22.90
CA CYS A 179 14.39 -6.92 -22.04
C CYS A 179 13.48 -6.66 -20.82
N CYS A 180 12.79 -7.69 -20.33
CA CYS A 180 11.94 -7.58 -19.14
C CYS A 180 12.69 -7.21 -17.86
N ASP A 181 14.00 -7.42 -17.82
CA ASP A 181 14.90 -7.12 -16.71
C ASP A 181 15.49 -5.71 -16.73
N SER A 182 15.30 -4.97 -17.83
CA SER A 182 16.05 -3.75 -18.13
C SER A 182 15.19 -2.57 -18.55
N LEU A 183 14.01 -2.82 -19.15
CA LEU A 183 13.11 -1.80 -19.66
C LEU A 183 11.66 -2.12 -19.31
N ASN A 184 10.80 -1.09 -19.27
CA ASN A 184 9.35 -1.29 -19.25
C ASN A 184 8.93 -1.81 -20.63
N THR A 185 8.75 -3.12 -20.73
CA THR A 185 8.41 -3.83 -21.98
C THR A 185 7.12 -4.65 -21.83
N LEU A 186 6.76 -5.03 -20.60
CA LEU A 186 5.59 -5.84 -20.31
C LEU A 186 4.33 -4.97 -20.28
N SER A 187 3.28 -5.37 -21.00
CA SER A 187 2.02 -4.61 -21.10
C SER A 187 0.82 -5.51 -20.85
N PRO A 188 -0.22 -5.07 -20.11
CA PRO A 188 -1.50 -5.79 -20.02
C PRO A 188 -2.10 -6.12 -21.39
N ARG A 189 -1.90 -5.23 -22.35
CA ARG A 189 -2.34 -5.43 -23.75
C ARG A 189 -1.70 -6.66 -24.38
N PHE A 190 -0.42 -6.92 -24.09
CA PHE A 190 0.26 -8.12 -24.61
C PHE A 190 -0.44 -9.40 -24.14
N TYR A 191 -0.84 -9.47 -22.86
CA TYR A 191 -1.59 -10.61 -22.34
C TYR A 191 -2.99 -10.70 -22.94
N ALA A 192 -3.71 -9.58 -23.03
CA ALA A 192 -5.08 -9.55 -23.54
C ALA A 192 -5.17 -9.94 -25.03
N GLU A 193 -4.22 -9.49 -25.86
CA GLU A 193 -4.35 -9.52 -27.32
C GLU A 193 -3.31 -10.38 -28.05
N ILE A 194 -2.20 -10.77 -27.41
CA ILE A 194 -1.14 -11.60 -28.03
C ILE A 194 -1.01 -12.95 -27.30
N PHE A 195 -0.50 -12.97 -26.07
CA PHE A 195 -0.10 -14.21 -25.38
C PHE A 195 -1.29 -15.17 -25.15
N ASN A 196 -2.44 -14.64 -24.73
CA ASN A 196 -3.64 -15.46 -24.48
C ASN A 196 -4.40 -15.84 -25.74
N LYS A 197 -3.91 -15.47 -26.93
CA LYS A 197 -4.45 -15.94 -28.22
C LYS A 197 -3.64 -17.14 -28.71
N ALA A 198 -4.19 -17.84 -29.69
CA ALA A 198 -3.43 -18.84 -30.44
C ALA A 198 -2.78 -18.17 -31.65
N THR A 199 -1.64 -18.71 -32.09
CA THR A 199 -1.02 -18.33 -33.36
C THR A 199 -1.95 -18.70 -34.53
N PRO A 200 -1.72 -18.15 -35.74
CA PRO A 200 -2.46 -18.58 -36.93
C PRO A 200 -2.38 -20.10 -37.22
N LYS A 201 -1.35 -20.80 -36.74
CA LYS A 201 -1.23 -22.28 -36.84
C LYS A 201 -1.92 -23.02 -35.69
N GLY A 202 -2.57 -22.32 -34.75
CA GLY A 202 -3.28 -22.91 -33.61
C GLY A 202 -2.40 -23.24 -32.40
N ASN A 203 -1.12 -22.85 -32.42
CA ASN A 203 -0.21 -23.05 -31.29
C ASN A 203 -0.45 -22.00 -30.20
N HIS A 204 -0.12 -22.33 -28.96
CA HIS A 204 -0.23 -21.42 -27.82
C HIS A 204 0.68 -21.85 -26.68
N LEU A 205 0.92 -20.96 -25.73
CA LEU A 205 1.76 -21.19 -24.54
C LEU A 205 0.92 -21.13 -23.26
N ALA A 206 1.46 -21.59 -22.14
CA ALA A 206 0.78 -21.62 -20.85
C ALA A 206 1.48 -20.83 -19.76
N ILE A 207 2.79 -20.60 -19.88
CA ILE A 207 3.62 -19.90 -18.90
C ILE A 207 4.18 -18.60 -19.52
N SER A 208 4.11 -17.51 -18.77
CA SER A 208 4.95 -16.34 -18.94
C SER A 208 5.93 -16.25 -17.77
N SER A 209 7.12 -15.73 -18.05
CA SER A 209 8.18 -15.50 -17.06
C SER A 209 8.85 -14.17 -17.36
N SER A 210 8.12 -13.09 -17.11
CA SER A 210 8.47 -11.72 -17.52
C SER A 210 8.32 -10.69 -16.41
N VAL A 211 7.62 -11.01 -15.31
CA VAL A 211 7.54 -10.18 -14.10
C VAL A 211 8.65 -10.56 -13.13
N PHE A 212 9.26 -9.60 -12.47
CA PHE A 212 10.29 -9.84 -11.46
C PHE A 212 9.74 -9.79 -10.04
N ASN A 213 10.18 -10.67 -9.15
CA ASN A 213 9.90 -10.64 -7.73
C ASN A 213 11.08 -10.01 -6.98
N LEU A 214 10.81 -8.88 -6.34
CA LEU A 214 11.73 -8.16 -5.47
C LEU A 214 11.48 -8.56 -4.02
N PHE A 215 12.51 -9.06 -3.32
CA PHE A 215 12.42 -9.26 -1.87
C PHE A 215 12.73 -7.96 -1.12
N THR A 216 11.96 -7.65 -0.10
CA THR A 216 12.05 -6.38 0.62
C THR A 216 12.15 -6.60 2.13
N PRO A 217 12.68 -5.63 2.90
CA PRO A 217 12.63 -5.66 4.36
C PRO A 217 11.23 -5.46 4.95
N ASN A 218 10.20 -5.24 4.12
CA ASN A 218 8.82 -5.08 4.55
C ASN A 218 8.13 -6.43 4.81
N ASP A 219 8.65 -7.56 4.31
CA ASP A 219 8.15 -8.89 4.67
C ASP A 219 8.80 -9.37 5.98
N PRO A 220 8.06 -9.36 7.12
CA PRO A 220 8.61 -9.77 8.41
C PRO A 220 8.92 -11.27 8.46
N ALA A 221 8.45 -12.08 7.49
CA ALA A 221 8.79 -13.49 7.40
C ALA A 221 10.24 -13.70 6.91
N ILE A 222 10.89 -12.67 6.36
CA ILE A 222 12.24 -12.77 5.83
C ILE A 222 13.25 -12.25 6.88
N PRO A 223 14.26 -13.05 7.27
CA PRO A 223 15.34 -12.59 8.12
C PRO A 223 16.02 -11.35 7.53
N ARG A 224 16.14 -10.28 8.31
CA ARG A 224 16.60 -8.97 7.83
C ARG A 224 17.98 -9.04 7.17
N GLU A 225 18.88 -9.89 7.66
CA GLU A 225 20.21 -10.10 7.10
C GLU A 225 20.21 -10.60 5.64
N LEU A 226 19.11 -11.19 5.17
CA LEU A 226 18.94 -11.65 3.79
C LEU A 226 18.45 -10.53 2.86
N VAL A 227 17.82 -9.48 3.39
CA VAL A 227 17.18 -8.39 2.62
C VAL A 227 17.75 -7.00 2.91
N ILE A 228 18.68 -6.89 3.86
CA ILE A 228 19.40 -5.65 4.20
C ILE A 228 20.90 -5.84 3.95
N ASP A 229 21.54 -4.85 3.36
CA ASP A 229 22.99 -4.77 3.23
C ASP A 229 23.65 -4.28 4.54
N PRO A 230 24.97 -4.53 4.75
CA PRO A 230 25.66 -4.09 5.97
C PRO A 230 25.60 -2.58 6.26
N ASP A 231 25.29 -1.75 5.25
CA ASP A 231 25.11 -0.30 5.36
C ASP A 231 23.67 0.10 5.74
N GLY A 232 22.78 -0.87 6.00
CA GLY A 232 21.40 -0.67 6.41
C GLY A 232 20.40 -0.46 5.27
N ARG A 233 20.82 -0.54 4.01
CA ARG A 233 19.95 -0.35 2.84
C ARG A 233 19.28 -1.64 2.39
N ASP A 234 18.17 -1.50 1.67
CA ASP A 234 17.50 -2.62 0.98
C ASP A 234 18.46 -3.28 -0.02
N LYS A 235 18.70 -4.59 0.17
CA LYS A 235 19.66 -5.38 -0.60
C LYS A 235 19.27 -5.52 -2.06
N PHE A 236 17.98 -5.66 -2.37
CA PHE A 236 17.55 -6.03 -3.71
C PHE A 236 17.08 -4.83 -4.53
N ARG A 237 16.53 -3.80 -3.88
CA ARG A 237 15.97 -2.62 -4.58
C ARG A 237 17.01 -1.85 -5.41
N LYS A 238 18.29 -1.95 -5.03
CA LYS A 238 19.43 -1.37 -5.78
C LYS A 238 19.58 -1.94 -7.21
N TYR A 239 19.00 -3.11 -7.50
CA TYR A 239 19.06 -3.74 -8.81
C TYR A 239 17.94 -3.30 -9.76
N LEU A 240 16.92 -2.59 -9.27
CA LEU A 240 15.92 -2.02 -10.16
C LEU A 240 16.58 -0.96 -11.06
N PRO A 241 16.38 -1.03 -12.40
CA PRO A 241 17.00 -0.11 -13.34
C PRO A 241 16.71 1.36 -12.99
N LYS A 242 17.77 2.14 -12.75
CA LYS A 242 17.69 3.58 -12.51
C LYS A 242 18.87 4.30 -13.15
N GLY A 243 18.60 5.36 -13.91
CA GLY A 243 19.62 6.14 -14.62
C GLY A 243 20.23 5.41 -15.81
N LEU A 244 19.58 4.36 -16.33
CA LEU A 244 20.04 3.62 -17.49
C LEU A 244 20.01 4.54 -18.73
N VAL A 245 21.10 4.61 -19.49
CA VAL A 245 21.16 5.43 -20.72
C VAL A 245 21.15 4.52 -21.95
N ARG A 246 20.17 4.70 -22.84
CA ARG A 246 20.06 3.94 -24.08
C ARG A 246 19.53 4.82 -25.19
N GLU A 247 20.20 4.81 -26.35
CA GLU A 247 19.84 5.63 -27.52
C GLU A 247 19.64 7.13 -27.19
N GLY A 248 20.41 7.65 -26.23
CA GLY A 248 20.32 9.04 -25.79
C GLY A 248 19.18 9.36 -24.82
N GLN A 249 18.36 8.38 -24.45
CA GLN A 249 17.32 8.50 -23.42
C GLN A 249 17.81 7.95 -22.08
N VAL A 250 17.36 8.58 -20.99
CA VAL A 250 17.63 8.15 -19.60
C VAL A 250 16.37 7.53 -19.02
N PHE A 251 16.48 6.28 -18.56
CA PHE A 251 15.39 5.52 -17.95
C PHE A 251 15.52 5.59 -16.42
N ASN A 252 14.48 6.08 -15.75
CA ASN A 252 14.42 6.35 -14.33
C ASN A 252 13.27 5.63 -13.61
N THR A 253 12.41 4.92 -14.34
CA THR A 253 11.31 4.15 -13.75
C THR A 253 11.26 2.76 -14.35
N PHE A 254 11.05 1.78 -13.48
CA PHE A 254 10.89 0.39 -13.83
C PHE A 254 9.61 -0.14 -13.18
N THR A 255 8.75 -0.82 -13.93
CA THR A 255 7.43 -1.29 -13.48
C THR A 255 7.26 -2.80 -13.54
N ASN A 256 8.18 -3.54 -14.18
CA ASN A 256 8.05 -4.99 -14.36
C ASN A 256 8.37 -5.80 -13.09
N TYR A 257 7.90 -5.40 -11.91
CA TYR A 257 8.13 -6.12 -10.67
C TYR A 257 6.94 -6.16 -9.72
N ILE A 258 6.89 -7.21 -8.90
CA ILE A 258 6.06 -7.39 -7.70
C ILE A 258 6.98 -7.53 -6.48
N GLU A 259 6.43 -7.41 -5.28
CA GLU A 259 7.21 -7.48 -4.03
C GLU A 259 6.79 -8.68 -3.18
N ASP A 260 7.80 -9.43 -2.68
CA ASP A 260 7.68 -10.49 -1.67
C ASP A 260 6.72 -11.66 -2.00
N TYR A 261 6.46 -11.91 -3.28
CA TYR A 261 5.57 -12.96 -3.77
C TYR A 261 6.29 -13.89 -4.78
N PRO A 262 7.15 -14.82 -4.31
CA PRO A 262 7.94 -15.71 -5.18
C PRO A 262 7.16 -16.96 -5.64
N TYR A 263 5.84 -16.86 -5.85
CA TYR A 263 4.99 -18.00 -6.20
C TYR A 263 4.44 -17.87 -7.62
N PRO A 264 4.15 -18.98 -8.31
CA PRO A 264 3.37 -18.93 -9.53
C PRO A 264 1.98 -18.34 -9.26
N TYR A 265 1.48 -17.53 -10.18
CA TYR A 265 0.13 -16.95 -10.11
C TYR A 265 -0.50 -16.88 -11.50
N VAL A 266 -1.79 -16.52 -11.56
CA VAL A 266 -2.55 -16.58 -12.82
C VAL A 266 -2.85 -15.17 -13.34
N VAL A 267 -2.50 -14.90 -14.60
CA VAL A 267 -2.80 -13.66 -15.32
C VAL A 267 -3.93 -13.92 -16.32
N ASN A 268 -4.96 -13.06 -16.30
CA ASN A 268 -6.16 -13.13 -17.15
C ASN A 268 -6.81 -14.53 -17.20
N ARG A 269 -6.74 -15.29 -16.10
CA ARG A 269 -7.31 -16.65 -15.94
C ARG A 269 -6.70 -17.74 -16.84
N LEU A 270 -5.78 -17.38 -17.75
CA LEU A 270 -5.31 -18.24 -18.84
C LEU A 270 -3.81 -18.46 -18.84
N CYS A 271 -3.05 -17.59 -18.18
CA CYS A 271 -1.59 -17.61 -18.19
C CYS A 271 -1.07 -17.86 -16.78
N TRP A 272 -0.14 -18.80 -16.62
CA TRP A 272 0.69 -18.87 -15.43
C TRP A 272 1.82 -17.86 -15.55
N GLU A 273 1.99 -16.96 -14.58
CA GLU A 273 3.19 -16.15 -14.44
C GLU A 273 4.13 -16.81 -13.44
N PHE A 274 5.37 -17.05 -13.87
CA PHE A 274 6.47 -17.54 -13.05
C PHE A 274 7.44 -16.38 -12.82
N PRO A 275 7.32 -15.65 -11.70
CA PRO A 275 8.09 -14.44 -11.50
C PRO A 275 9.59 -14.74 -11.42
N CYS A 276 10.39 -13.98 -12.16
CA CYS A 276 11.85 -14.02 -12.14
C CYS A 276 12.38 -13.45 -10.83
N VAL A 277 13.49 -13.95 -10.30
CA VAL A 277 14.08 -13.36 -9.08
C VAL A 277 14.84 -12.06 -9.40
N VAL A 278 14.80 -11.10 -8.48
CA VAL A 278 15.76 -9.98 -8.47
C VAL A 278 16.96 -10.35 -7.59
N PRO A 279 18.21 -10.19 -8.06
CA PRO A 279 18.59 -9.71 -9.40
C PRO A 279 18.54 -10.77 -10.50
N SER A 280 18.43 -10.33 -11.76
CA SER A 280 18.97 -11.07 -12.93
C SER A 280 20.47 -10.84 -13.08
N ASP A 281 21.17 -11.65 -13.88
CA ASP A 281 22.59 -11.40 -14.19
C ASP A 281 22.82 -10.06 -14.92
N TRP A 282 21.88 -9.61 -15.76
CA TRP A 282 21.93 -8.31 -16.42
C TRP A 282 21.83 -7.15 -15.41
N SER A 283 20.84 -7.19 -14.52
CA SER A 283 20.66 -6.14 -13.51
C SER A 283 21.85 -6.10 -12.56
N ALA A 284 22.38 -7.27 -12.21
CA ALA A 284 23.54 -7.39 -11.35
C ALA A 284 24.81 -6.86 -12.01
N GLN A 285 25.14 -7.26 -13.24
CA GLN A 285 26.35 -6.76 -13.91
C GLN A 285 26.27 -5.26 -14.21
N HIS A 286 25.06 -4.71 -14.44
CA HIS A 286 24.91 -3.29 -14.70
C HIS A 286 25.40 -2.47 -13.50
N LEU A 287 24.98 -2.89 -12.30
CA LEU A 287 25.36 -2.29 -11.03
C LEU A 287 26.78 -2.66 -10.59
N GLN A 288 27.07 -3.96 -10.48
CA GLN A 288 28.25 -4.52 -9.82
C GLN A 288 29.42 -4.84 -10.77
N LYS A 289 29.20 -4.70 -12.08
CA LYS A 289 30.10 -5.15 -13.16
C LYS A 289 30.18 -6.68 -13.28
N PRO A 290 30.59 -7.20 -14.45
CA PRO A 290 30.64 -8.64 -14.69
C PRO A 290 31.43 -9.44 -13.66
N PHE A 291 30.99 -10.68 -13.45
CA PHE A 291 31.69 -11.70 -12.64
C PHE A 291 31.92 -11.31 -11.18
N ASN A 292 31.14 -10.38 -10.65
CA ASN A 292 31.30 -9.90 -9.30
C ASN A 292 30.83 -10.97 -8.28
N PRO A 293 31.62 -11.30 -7.24
CA PRO A 293 31.21 -12.24 -6.21
C PRO A 293 29.99 -11.77 -5.40
N ASP A 294 29.77 -10.46 -5.28
CA ASP A 294 28.57 -9.89 -4.62
C ASP A 294 27.29 -10.28 -5.36
N THR A 295 27.34 -10.44 -6.68
CA THR A 295 26.21 -10.94 -7.49
C THR A 295 25.84 -12.35 -7.05
N VAL A 296 26.83 -13.23 -6.90
CA VAL A 296 26.62 -14.62 -6.49
C VAL A 296 26.10 -14.69 -5.05
N ARG A 297 26.65 -13.85 -4.15
CA ARG A 297 26.16 -13.73 -2.78
C ARG A 297 24.67 -13.34 -2.74
N ASP A 298 24.29 -12.31 -3.49
CA ASP A 298 22.92 -11.77 -3.45
C ASP A 298 21.93 -12.74 -4.17
N LEU A 299 22.36 -13.44 -5.22
CA LEU A 299 21.59 -14.53 -5.84
C LEU A 299 21.37 -15.73 -4.90
N LYS A 300 22.36 -16.09 -4.08
CA LYS A 300 22.21 -17.13 -3.03
C LYS A 300 21.27 -16.69 -1.91
N ALA A 301 21.31 -15.41 -1.52
CA ALA A 301 20.36 -14.86 -0.55
C ALA A 301 18.92 -14.94 -1.11
N ALA A 302 18.69 -14.55 -2.36
CA ALA A 302 17.38 -14.69 -3.01
C ALA A 302 16.91 -16.15 -3.06
N LEU A 303 17.81 -17.11 -3.31
CA LEU A 303 17.49 -18.54 -3.25
C LEU A 303 17.09 -18.98 -1.84
N ASP A 304 17.86 -18.59 -0.82
CA ASP A 304 17.58 -18.91 0.58
C ASP A 304 16.21 -18.38 1.01
N ILE A 305 15.89 -17.14 0.63
CA ILE A 305 14.58 -16.54 0.87
C ILE A 305 13.49 -17.34 0.14
N THR A 306 13.73 -17.72 -1.11
CA THR A 306 12.73 -18.47 -1.89
C THR A 306 12.45 -19.84 -1.30
N VAL A 307 13.47 -20.52 -0.76
CA VAL A 307 13.29 -21.78 0.00
C VAL A 307 12.49 -21.53 1.28
N LEU A 308 12.84 -20.50 2.05
CA LEU A 308 12.11 -20.12 3.26
C LEU A 308 10.63 -19.83 2.99
N LYS A 309 10.34 -19.17 1.85
CA LYS A 309 8.97 -18.88 1.41
C LYS A 309 8.28 -20.08 0.77
N GLN A 310 8.98 -21.18 0.51
CA GLN A 310 8.49 -22.35 -0.24
C GLN A 310 8.04 -22.01 -1.68
N GLY A 311 8.73 -21.08 -2.34
CA GLY A 311 8.39 -20.54 -3.65
C GLY A 311 9.15 -21.16 -4.84
N VAL A 312 9.17 -20.44 -5.97
CA VAL A 312 9.90 -20.80 -7.18
C VAL A 312 11.08 -19.84 -7.40
N TYR A 313 12.30 -20.37 -7.36
CA TYR A 313 13.51 -19.61 -7.66
C TYR A 313 13.77 -19.68 -9.16
N ASN A 314 13.32 -18.65 -9.89
CA ASN A 314 13.44 -18.56 -11.33
C ASN A 314 14.57 -17.60 -11.72
N LEU A 315 15.74 -18.17 -12.04
CA LEU A 315 16.94 -17.42 -12.38
C LEU A 315 17.01 -17.13 -13.88
N VAL A 316 17.22 -15.86 -14.20
CA VAL A 316 17.52 -15.37 -15.55
C VAL A 316 19.03 -15.16 -15.69
N PHE A 317 19.64 -15.78 -16.71
CA PHE A 317 21.05 -15.60 -17.01
C PHE A 317 21.36 -15.67 -18.51
N HIS A 318 22.55 -15.20 -18.90
CA HIS A 318 22.93 -15.06 -20.30
C HIS A 318 24.40 -15.44 -20.57
N PRO A 319 24.74 -15.93 -21.80
CA PRO A 319 26.12 -16.21 -22.19
C PRO A 319 26.82 -14.95 -22.74
N HIS A 320 26.66 -13.81 -22.07
CA HIS A 320 27.16 -12.50 -22.50
C HIS A 320 28.37 -12.00 -21.70
N ASN A 321 29.07 -12.90 -21.01
CA ASN A 321 30.17 -12.55 -20.09
C ASN A 321 29.71 -11.64 -18.94
N TRP A 322 28.48 -11.78 -18.47
CA TRP A 322 27.95 -11.08 -17.29
C TRP A 322 28.12 -11.91 -16.02
N ILE A 323 27.82 -13.21 -16.14
CA ILE A 323 28.05 -14.25 -15.14
C ILE A 323 28.84 -15.39 -15.78
N LYS A 324 29.67 -16.09 -14.99
CA LYS A 324 30.41 -17.28 -15.46
C LYS A 324 29.58 -18.56 -15.28
N PRO A 325 29.79 -19.60 -16.11
CA PRO A 325 29.19 -20.91 -15.85
C PRO A 325 29.51 -21.45 -14.45
N GLU A 326 30.73 -21.22 -13.96
CA GLU A 326 31.16 -21.67 -12.63
C GLU A 326 30.40 -20.96 -11.50
N GLN A 327 29.98 -19.71 -11.70
CA GLN A 327 29.16 -18.98 -10.72
C GLN A 327 27.72 -19.51 -10.68
N VAL A 328 27.18 -19.93 -11.82
CA VAL A 328 25.87 -20.62 -11.86
C VAL A 328 25.97 -21.99 -11.18
N VAL A 329 27.06 -22.73 -11.42
CA VAL A 329 27.37 -23.98 -10.71
C VAL A 329 27.49 -23.74 -9.19
N GLU A 330 28.11 -22.64 -8.77
CA GLU A 330 28.22 -22.27 -7.35
C GLU A 330 26.85 -22.02 -6.69
N ILE A 331 25.88 -21.48 -7.42
CA ILE A 331 24.50 -21.30 -6.94
C ILE A 331 23.79 -22.66 -6.84
N ILE A 332 23.96 -23.54 -7.83
CA ILE A 332 23.44 -24.92 -7.81
C ILE A 332 24.01 -25.68 -6.60
N ASP A 333 25.31 -25.58 -6.37
CA ASP A 333 25.99 -26.21 -5.24
C ASP A 333 25.52 -25.67 -3.91
N HIS A 334 25.25 -24.36 -3.82
CA HIS A 334 24.65 -23.76 -2.62
C HIS A 334 23.26 -24.35 -2.36
N ALA A 335 22.41 -24.45 -3.40
CA ALA A 335 21.08 -25.06 -3.28
C ALA A 335 21.16 -26.49 -2.73
N VAL A 336 22.00 -27.32 -3.33
CA VAL A 336 22.14 -28.74 -2.93
C VAL A 336 22.81 -28.91 -1.58
N THR A 337 23.84 -28.13 -1.28
CA THR A 337 24.62 -28.29 -0.04
C THR A 337 23.86 -27.77 1.17
N LYS A 338 23.18 -26.63 1.04
CA LYS A 338 22.47 -25.97 2.15
C LYS A 338 21.07 -26.55 2.35
N HIS A 339 20.32 -26.78 1.28
CA HIS A 339 18.90 -27.14 1.33
C HIS A 339 18.64 -28.60 0.96
N GLY A 340 19.55 -29.24 0.22
CA GLY A 340 19.48 -30.67 -0.05
C GLY A 340 18.21 -31.07 -0.80
N LYS A 341 17.45 -31.99 -0.22
CA LYS A 341 16.25 -32.58 -0.87
C LYS A 341 15.05 -31.63 -0.90
N THR A 342 15.08 -30.52 -0.17
CA THR A 342 13.96 -29.56 -0.18
C THR A 342 13.91 -28.75 -1.48
N VAL A 343 14.97 -28.78 -2.30
CA VAL A 343 15.03 -28.11 -3.60
C VAL A 343 14.93 -29.11 -4.74
N LYS A 344 14.11 -28.79 -5.75
CA LYS A 344 14.00 -29.53 -7.00
C LYS A 344 14.29 -28.65 -8.20
N PHE A 345 15.19 -29.10 -9.08
CA PHE A 345 15.45 -28.44 -10.36
C PHE A 345 14.47 -28.93 -11.43
N LEU A 346 13.75 -28.00 -12.07
CA LEU A 346 12.77 -28.30 -13.11
C LEU A 346 12.92 -27.33 -14.30
N THR A 347 12.59 -27.81 -15.49
CA THR A 347 12.29 -26.92 -16.63
C THR A 347 10.88 -26.33 -16.50
N PHE A 348 10.56 -25.27 -17.25
CA PHE A 348 9.18 -24.75 -17.27
C PHE A 348 8.18 -25.81 -17.72
N ARG A 349 8.56 -26.65 -18.68
CA ARG A 349 7.74 -27.79 -19.11
C ARG A 349 7.44 -28.77 -17.99
N GLU A 350 8.45 -29.18 -17.23
CA GLU A 350 8.26 -30.10 -16.10
C GLU A 350 7.44 -29.45 -14.98
N ALA A 351 7.62 -28.15 -14.73
CA ALA A 351 6.81 -27.41 -13.76
C ALA A 351 5.33 -27.36 -14.19
N LEU A 352 5.05 -27.07 -15.47
CA LEU A 352 3.68 -27.07 -16.00
C LEU A 352 3.04 -28.47 -15.94
N GLU A 353 3.78 -29.51 -16.30
CA GLU A 353 3.30 -30.89 -16.23
C GLU A 353 2.87 -31.26 -14.80
N ARG A 354 3.61 -30.79 -13.78
CA ARG A 354 3.26 -30.99 -12.36
C ARG A 354 2.08 -30.15 -11.89
N LEU A 355 2.03 -28.86 -12.28
CA LEU A 355 0.84 -28.03 -12.03
C LEU A 355 -0.41 -28.70 -12.61
N ASN A 356 -0.36 -29.10 -13.87
CA ASN A 356 -1.50 -29.74 -14.53
C ASN A 356 -1.89 -31.06 -13.84
N LYS A 357 -0.91 -31.91 -13.51
CA LYS A 357 -1.14 -33.22 -12.91
C LYS A 357 -1.61 -33.16 -11.45
N ASN A 358 -0.88 -32.43 -10.62
CA ASN A 358 -1.00 -32.50 -9.16
C ASN A 358 -1.90 -31.40 -8.58
N LEU A 359 -1.97 -30.22 -9.23
CA LEU A 359 -2.82 -29.11 -8.79
C LEU A 359 -4.15 -29.08 -9.54
N LEU A 360 -4.14 -29.30 -10.86
CA LEU A 360 -5.32 -29.16 -11.72
C LEU A 360 -6.00 -30.49 -12.10
N GLY A 361 -5.65 -31.60 -11.43
CA GLY A 361 -6.31 -32.90 -11.65
C GLY A 361 -6.16 -33.47 -13.07
N ASN A 362 -5.01 -33.28 -13.71
CA ASN A 362 -4.71 -33.54 -15.12
C ASN A 362 -5.45 -32.62 -16.12
N SER A 363 -5.94 -31.47 -15.66
CA SER A 363 -6.43 -30.39 -16.53
C SER A 363 -5.34 -29.34 -16.78
N SER A 364 -5.69 -28.27 -17.48
CA SER A 364 -4.85 -27.11 -17.76
C SER A 364 -5.70 -25.84 -17.64
N LEU A 365 -5.07 -24.69 -17.38
CA LEU A 365 -5.73 -23.38 -17.49
C LEU A 365 -6.20 -23.10 -18.93
N ARG A 366 -5.50 -23.66 -19.92
CA ARG A 366 -5.83 -23.58 -21.34
C ARG A 366 -6.08 -24.96 -21.94
N GLY A 367 -7.25 -25.12 -22.56
CA GLY A 367 -7.63 -26.29 -23.34
C GLY A 367 -7.03 -26.30 -24.74
N HIS A 368 -7.41 -27.30 -25.53
CA HIS A 368 -6.94 -27.46 -26.91
C HIS A 368 -7.26 -26.21 -27.74
N GLY A 369 -6.28 -25.72 -28.52
CA GLY A 369 -6.40 -24.48 -29.31
C GLY A 369 -6.35 -23.19 -28.48
N GLY A 370 -6.00 -23.25 -27.20
CA GLY A 370 -5.77 -22.07 -26.35
C GLY A 370 -7.01 -21.51 -25.68
N SER A 371 -8.13 -22.24 -25.71
CA SER A 371 -9.41 -21.89 -25.05
C SER A 371 -9.33 -22.02 -23.52
N PRO A 372 -10.24 -21.38 -22.75
CA PRO A 372 -10.26 -21.52 -21.29
C PRO A 372 -10.52 -22.96 -20.83
N GLY A 373 -9.78 -23.41 -19.79
CA GLY A 373 -9.82 -24.78 -19.28
C GLY A 373 -10.85 -25.06 -18.17
N GLY A 374 -11.64 -24.06 -17.79
CA GLY A 374 -12.69 -24.22 -16.75
C GLY A 374 -12.15 -24.37 -15.32
N VAL A 375 -11.07 -23.66 -15.00
CA VAL A 375 -10.40 -23.64 -13.69
C VAL A 375 -10.40 -22.22 -13.12
N ARG A 376 -10.52 -22.08 -11.80
CA ARG A 376 -10.17 -20.86 -11.03
C ARG A 376 -9.28 -21.21 -9.85
N LEU A 377 -8.33 -20.33 -9.57
CA LEU A 377 -7.51 -20.35 -8.36
C LEU A 377 -8.07 -19.28 -7.44
N VAL A 378 -8.51 -19.66 -6.24
CA VAL A 378 -9.26 -18.82 -5.30
C VAL A 378 -8.92 -19.29 -3.88
N ASP A 379 -8.68 -18.41 -2.93
CA ASP A 379 -8.65 -18.76 -1.51
C ASP A 379 -10.10 -18.82 -0.99
N VAL A 380 -10.73 -20.00 -1.08
CA VAL A 380 -12.18 -20.14 -0.87
C VAL A 380 -12.56 -20.20 0.61
N ASN A 381 -11.61 -20.54 1.48
CA ASN A 381 -11.79 -20.72 2.92
C ASN A 381 -11.08 -19.65 3.78
N ASP A 382 -10.41 -18.69 3.15
CA ASP A 382 -9.65 -17.63 3.81
C ASP A 382 -8.55 -18.18 4.74
N ASP A 383 -7.74 -19.13 4.25
CA ASP A 383 -6.61 -19.68 5.00
C ASP A 383 -5.25 -19.13 4.57
N GLY A 384 -5.21 -18.25 3.56
CA GLY A 384 -4.01 -17.64 3.01
C GLY A 384 -3.24 -18.54 2.03
N PHE A 385 -3.87 -19.61 1.55
CA PHE A 385 -3.36 -20.46 0.47
C PHE A 385 -4.33 -20.49 -0.72
N MET A 386 -3.78 -20.77 -1.90
CA MET A 386 -4.58 -20.89 -3.10
C MET A 386 -5.31 -22.22 -3.17
N ASP A 387 -6.64 -22.19 -3.30
CA ASP A 387 -7.47 -23.35 -3.58
C ASP A 387 -7.84 -23.44 -5.06
N VAL A 388 -8.32 -24.59 -5.49
CA VAL A 388 -8.65 -24.85 -6.90
C VAL A 388 -10.13 -25.15 -7.06
N LEU A 389 -10.80 -24.35 -7.89
CA LEU A 389 -12.15 -24.62 -8.38
C LEU A 389 -12.07 -25.19 -9.79
N TYR A 390 -12.42 -26.47 -9.93
CA TYR A 390 -12.47 -27.17 -11.19
C TYR A 390 -13.93 -27.42 -11.60
N GLY A 391 -14.44 -26.62 -12.55
CA GLY A 391 -15.77 -26.84 -13.13
C GLY A 391 -15.75 -27.85 -14.30
N GLY A 392 -14.58 -28.07 -14.88
CA GLY A 392 -14.38 -28.88 -16.09
C GLY A 392 -15.11 -28.33 -17.33
N ASN A 393 -14.99 -29.07 -18.43
CA ASN A 393 -15.70 -28.83 -19.68
C ASN A 393 -16.82 -29.86 -19.83
N VAL A 394 -18.08 -29.43 -19.75
CA VAL A 394 -19.22 -30.35 -19.90
C VAL A 394 -19.57 -30.49 -21.38
N LEU A 395 -19.66 -31.74 -21.86
CA LEU A 395 -20.28 -32.06 -23.14
C LEU A 395 -21.79 -31.82 -23.02
N ALA A 396 -22.29 -31.00 -23.92
CA ALA A 396 -23.65 -30.67 -24.31
C ALA A 396 -24.75 -31.79 -24.27
N SER A 397 -24.86 -32.58 -23.21
CA SER A 397 -25.73 -33.77 -23.11
C SER A 397 -26.68 -33.75 -21.90
N GLY A 398 -26.98 -32.56 -21.36
CA GLY A 398 -28.16 -32.34 -20.53
C GLY A 398 -28.15 -32.92 -19.11
N HIS A 399 -27.01 -33.36 -18.58
CA HIS A 399 -26.89 -33.76 -17.18
C HIS A 399 -26.21 -32.64 -16.39
N THR A 400 -26.96 -31.96 -15.52
CA THR A 400 -26.51 -30.87 -14.63
C THR A 400 -25.56 -31.35 -13.53
N ASN A 401 -25.45 -32.66 -13.33
CA ASN A 401 -24.37 -33.24 -12.55
C ASN A 401 -23.17 -33.47 -13.47
N ASN A 402 -22.16 -32.61 -13.41
CA ASN A 402 -20.82 -33.00 -13.84
C ASN A 402 -20.16 -33.76 -12.67
N PRO A 403 -20.18 -35.11 -12.63
CA PRO A 403 -19.62 -35.87 -11.52
C PRO A 403 -18.10 -35.70 -11.37
N LYS A 404 -17.44 -34.89 -12.22
CA LYS A 404 -16.01 -34.55 -12.14
C LYS A 404 -15.71 -33.12 -11.67
N ALA A 405 -16.70 -32.24 -11.49
CA ALA A 405 -16.43 -30.90 -10.97
C ALA A 405 -16.05 -30.97 -9.48
N ARG A 406 -14.97 -30.29 -9.08
CA ARG A 406 -14.35 -30.39 -7.75
C ARG A 406 -13.88 -29.04 -7.23
N THR A 407 -13.91 -28.91 -5.92
CA THR A 407 -13.18 -27.90 -5.17
C THR A 407 -12.10 -28.62 -4.36
N TRP A 408 -10.85 -28.23 -4.55
CA TRP A 408 -9.73 -28.71 -3.76
C TRP A 408 -9.24 -27.59 -2.84
N THR A 409 -9.40 -27.77 -1.53
CA THR A 409 -8.92 -26.83 -0.52
C THR A 409 -7.62 -27.33 0.10
N TRP A 410 -6.62 -26.47 0.24
CA TRP A 410 -5.35 -26.85 0.84
C TRP A 410 -5.46 -26.94 2.37
N SER A 411 -4.69 -27.84 2.98
CA SER A 411 -4.53 -27.90 4.43
C SER A 411 -3.05 -27.84 4.76
N ALA A 412 -2.60 -26.69 5.25
CA ALA A 412 -1.21 -26.49 5.66
C ALA A 412 -0.79 -27.40 6.83
N GLU A 413 -1.71 -27.75 7.72
CA GLU A 413 -1.44 -28.66 8.84
C GLU A 413 -1.15 -30.08 8.35
N ARG A 414 -1.90 -30.56 7.36
CA ARG A 414 -1.75 -31.92 6.81
C ARG A 414 -0.78 -31.99 5.62
N GLN A 415 -0.39 -30.83 5.08
CA GLN A 415 0.34 -30.72 3.82
C GLN A 415 -0.37 -31.50 2.69
N GLY A 416 -1.68 -31.26 2.51
CA GLY A 416 -2.48 -32.01 1.54
C GLY A 416 -3.81 -31.35 1.18
N TRP A 417 -4.43 -31.88 0.12
CA TRP A 417 -5.70 -31.39 -0.42
C TRP A 417 -6.91 -32.07 0.23
N ASN A 418 -7.91 -31.27 0.61
CA ASN A 418 -9.26 -31.76 0.88
C ASN A 418 -10.10 -31.59 -0.39
N GLU A 419 -10.95 -32.55 -0.70
CA GLU A 419 -11.81 -32.53 -1.88
C GLU A 419 -13.28 -32.37 -1.49
N SER A 420 -14.00 -31.51 -2.21
CA SER A 420 -15.45 -31.41 -2.16
C SER A 420 -16.06 -31.22 -3.55
N PRO A 421 -17.36 -31.52 -3.76
CA PRO A 421 -18.02 -31.30 -5.05
C PRO A 421 -18.15 -29.80 -5.38
N PHE A 422 -17.88 -29.42 -6.63
CA PHE A 422 -18.19 -28.09 -7.17
C PHE A 422 -19.50 -28.14 -7.99
N PRO A 423 -20.43 -27.18 -7.82
CA PRO A 423 -21.82 -27.35 -8.23
C PRO A 423 -22.12 -27.10 -9.72
N THR A 424 -21.21 -26.47 -10.48
CA THR A 424 -21.48 -26.12 -11.88
C THR A 424 -20.24 -26.16 -12.77
N ALA A 425 -20.40 -26.03 -14.08
CA ALA A 425 -19.30 -25.86 -15.01
C ALA A 425 -18.74 -24.42 -14.96
N LEU A 426 -17.48 -24.25 -15.36
CA LEU A 426 -16.87 -22.93 -15.59
C LEU A 426 -16.64 -22.66 -17.08
N ALA A 427 -16.69 -23.72 -17.90
CA ALA A 427 -16.62 -23.64 -19.36
C ALA A 427 -17.46 -24.77 -20.00
N LEU A 428 -17.92 -24.53 -21.22
CA LEU A 428 -18.79 -25.44 -21.98
C LEU A 428 -18.17 -25.78 -23.32
N SER A 429 -18.25 -27.05 -23.72
CA SER A 429 -17.79 -27.50 -25.03
C SER A 429 -18.97 -27.78 -25.96
N GLY A 430 -18.98 -27.16 -27.13
CA GLY A 430 -19.97 -27.36 -28.17
C GLY A 430 -19.75 -28.63 -28.98
N ALA A 431 -20.84 -29.14 -29.56
CA ALA A 431 -20.85 -30.36 -30.38
C ALA A 431 -19.93 -30.30 -31.61
N HIS A 432 -19.50 -29.11 -32.02
CA HIS A 432 -18.58 -28.85 -33.14
C HIS A 432 -17.16 -28.42 -32.70
N GLY A 433 -16.80 -28.63 -31.43
CA GLY A 433 -15.43 -28.45 -30.93
C GLY A 433 -15.06 -27.04 -30.41
N GLY A 434 -15.99 -26.09 -30.35
CA GLY A 434 -15.75 -24.78 -29.72
C GLY A 434 -15.96 -24.82 -28.20
N VAL A 435 -15.09 -24.17 -27.42
CA VAL A 435 -15.24 -24.02 -25.95
C VAL A 435 -15.61 -22.58 -25.62
N ALA A 436 -16.68 -22.38 -24.83
CA ALA A 436 -17.12 -21.08 -24.34
C ALA A 436 -16.99 -21.03 -22.80
N GLU A 437 -16.39 -19.97 -22.27
CA GLU A 437 -16.30 -19.75 -20.83
C GLU A 437 -17.62 -19.20 -20.29
N LEU A 438 -18.05 -19.69 -19.13
CA LEU A 438 -19.17 -19.11 -18.42
C LEU A 438 -18.72 -17.85 -17.68
N LYS A 439 -19.50 -16.78 -17.78
CA LYS A 439 -19.21 -15.53 -17.07
C LYS A 439 -19.56 -15.71 -15.60
N THR A 440 -18.58 -15.45 -14.74
CA THR A 440 -18.65 -15.72 -13.29
C THR A 440 -18.17 -14.52 -12.50
N ARG A 441 -18.75 -14.30 -11.31
CA ARG A 441 -18.29 -13.31 -10.32
C ARG A 441 -18.11 -13.97 -8.97
N PHE A 442 -17.06 -13.55 -8.27
CA PHE A 442 -16.74 -14.04 -6.94
C PHE A 442 -16.75 -12.86 -5.96
N GLY A 443 -17.22 -13.10 -4.74
CA GLY A 443 -17.21 -12.09 -3.67
C GLY A 443 -17.21 -12.75 -2.30
N SER A 444 -16.88 -11.98 -1.28
CA SER A 444 -16.92 -12.41 0.13
C SER A 444 -18.29 -12.12 0.74
N PHE A 445 -18.87 -13.07 1.47
CA PHE A 445 -20.20 -12.93 2.07
C PHE A 445 -20.32 -13.58 3.46
N GLY A 446 -21.21 -13.01 4.29
CA GLY A 446 -21.62 -13.58 5.57
C GLY A 446 -20.63 -13.32 6.72
N VAL A 447 -21.05 -13.65 7.95
CA VAL A 447 -20.27 -13.41 9.18
C VAL A 447 -18.93 -14.15 9.17
N ASP A 448 -18.91 -15.34 8.54
CA ASP A 448 -17.70 -16.17 8.39
C ASP A 448 -16.88 -15.80 7.13
N ARG A 449 -17.28 -14.78 6.36
CA ARG A 449 -16.61 -14.30 5.12
C ARG A 449 -16.39 -15.40 4.07
N ASN A 450 -17.41 -16.23 3.90
CA ASN A 450 -17.42 -17.32 2.95
C ASN A 450 -17.44 -16.78 1.52
N VAL A 451 -16.70 -17.44 0.61
CA VAL A 451 -16.73 -17.08 -0.80
C VAL A 451 -18.07 -17.45 -1.41
N ALA A 452 -18.68 -16.50 -2.10
CA ALA A 452 -19.80 -16.73 -2.97
C ALA A 452 -19.41 -16.66 -4.44
N TYR A 453 -20.22 -17.33 -5.24
CA TYR A 453 -20.05 -17.48 -6.66
C TYR A 453 -21.38 -17.24 -7.38
N LEU A 454 -21.36 -16.28 -8.30
CA LEU A 454 -22.45 -15.97 -9.22
C LEU A 454 -22.08 -16.44 -10.63
N VAL A 455 -23.00 -17.11 -11.32
CA VAL A 455 -22.82 -17.59 -12.70
C VAL A 455 -24.04 -17.31 -13.55
N ASP A 456 -23.81 -16.87 -14.79
CA ASP A 456 -24.84 -16.80 -15.84
C ASP A 456 -24.75 -18.00 -16.80
N THR A 457 -25.90 -18.55 -17.15
CA THR A 457 -26.05 -19.68 -18.07
C THR A 457 -27.07 -19.42 -19.20
N GLU A 458 -27.68 -18.24 -19.29
CA GLU A 458 -28.79 -17.97 -20.23
C GLU A 458 -28.31 -17.59 -21.66
N TRP A 459 -27.05 -17.15 -21.81
CA TRP A 459 -26.54 -16.49 -23.02
C TRP A 459 -25.83 -17.39 -24.06
N ILE A 460 -25.70 -18.69 -23.83
CA ILE A 460 -24.99 -19.57 -24.78
C ILE A 460 -25.64 -19.47 -26.17
N ASP A 461 -24.85 -19.16 -27.21
CA ASP A 461 -25.28 -18.94 -28.60
C ASP A 461 -26.35 -19.96 -29.03
N ARG A 462 -27.61 -19.51 -29.08
CA ARG A 462 -28.76 -20.38 -29.37
C ARG A 462 -28.71 -20.96 -30.80
N ASN A 463 -27.86 -20.48 -31.70
CA ASN A 463 -27.69 -21.08 -33.03
C ASN A 463 -26.67 -22.22 -33.04
N ARG A 464 -25.61 -22.17 -32.22
CA ARG A 464 -24.66 -23.27 -32.01
C ARG A 464 -25.09 -24.25 -30.91
N PHE A 465 -25.96 -23.81 -30.02
CA PHE A 465 -26.38 -24.52 -28.81
C PHE A 465 -27.89 -24.39 -28.61
N ARG A 466 -28.69 -25.00 -29.50
CA ARG A 466 -30.14 -24.76 -29.63
C ARG A 466 -31.06 -25.61 -28.71
N ASP A 467 -30.54 -26.67 -28.10
CA ASP A 467 -31.32 -27.72 -27.40
C ASP A 467 -31.18 -27.71 -25.85
N TYR A 468 -30.77 -26.59 -25.23
CA TYR A 468 -30.26 -26.56 -23.85
C TYR A 468 -31.21 -25.83 -22.89
N VAL A 469 -31.49 -26.44 -21.73
CA VAL A 469 -32.20 -25.81 -20.60
C VAL A 469 -31.24 -25.80 -19.42
N LEU A 470 -30.58 -24.67 -19.17
CA LEU A 470 -29.81 -24.43 -17.94
C LEU A 470 -30.64 -23.53 -17.01
N PRO A 471 -30.58 -23.72 -15.68
CA PRO A 471 -31.26 -22.84 -14.73
C PRO A 471 -30.72 -21.41 -14.88
N THR A 472 -31.61 -20.44 -15.13
CA THR A 472 -31.30 -19.00 -15.11
C THR A 472 -30.47 -18.66 -13.88
N ALA A 473 -29.28 -18.08 -14.08
CA ALA A 473 -28.23 -17.69 -13.13
C ALA A 473 -28.34 -18.14 -11.64
N ALA A 474 -27.26 -18.72 -11.10
CA ALA A 474 -27.23 -19.31 -9.76
C ALA A 474 -26.25 -18.61 -8.83
N PHE A 475 -26.63 -18.45 -7.56
CA PHE A 475 -25.77 -17.95 -6.47
C PHE A 475 -25.45 -19.11 -5.52
N TRP A 476 -24.16 -19.36 -5.32
CA TRP A 476 -23.65 -20.43 -4.45
C TRP A 476 -22.73 -19.84 -3.38
N MET A 477 -22.81 -20.36 -2.16
CA MET A 477 -21.89 -19.99 -1.07
C MET A 477 -21.10 -21.20 -0.60
N PHE A 478 -19.82 -21.00 -0.29
CA PHE A 478 -18.95 -22.05 0.21
C PHE A 478 -18.94 -22.08 1.74
N ASN A 479 -19.69 -23.02 2.33
CA ASN A 479 -19.81 -23.17 3.78
C ASN A 479 -19.29 -24.53 4.21
N ARG A 480 -18.43 -24.58 5.25
CA ARG A 480 -17.96 -25.83 5.88
C ARG A 480 -17.50 -26.90 4.86
N ASN A 481 -16.67 -26.46 3.91
CA ASN A 481 -16.12 -27.27 2.82
C ASN A 481 -17.17 -27.82 1.83
N ARG A 482 -18.31 -27.14 1.64
CA ARG A 482 -19.35 -27.51 0.68
C ARG A 482 -19.99 -26.27 0.05
N TRP A 483 -20.38 -26.39 -1.22
CA TRP A 483 -21.17 -25.37 -1.90
C TRP A 483 -22.66 -25.57 -1.64
N GLU A 484 -23.31 -24.53 -1.15
CA GLU A 484 -24.75 -24.50 -0.86
C GLU A 484 -25.43 -23.52 -1.81
N TYR A 485 -26.49 -23.96 -2.48
CA TYR A 485 -27.31 -23.10 -3.34
C TYR A 485 -28.15 -22.18 -2.46
N ASP A 486 -28.06 -20.87 -2.70
CA ASP A 486 -28.86 -19.90 -1.97
C ASP A 486 -29.93 -19.29 -2.87
N GLU A 487 -31.10 -19.94 -2.88
CA GLU A 487 -32.28 -19.50 -3.65
C GLU A 487 -32.72 -18.08 -3.24
N LYS A 488 -32.52 -17.68 -1.97
CA LYS A 488 -32.93 -16.36 -1.47
C LYS A 488 -32.00 -15.25 -1.93
N ASN A 489 -30.70 -15.54 -2.09
CA ASN A 489 -29.75 -14.57 -2.65
C ASN A 489 -30.00 -14.33 -4.14
N THR A 490 -30.64 -15.28 -4.85
CA THR A 490 -31.08 -15.11 -6.24
C THR A 490 -32.45 -14.43 -6.40
N ASP A 491 -33.24 -14.31 -5.33
CA ASP A 491 -34.59 -13.75 -5.38
C ASP A 491 -34.52 -12.23 -5.56
N GLY A 492 -34.99 -11.74 -6.71
CA GLY A 492 -34.81 -10.35 -7.15
C GLY A 492 -33.52 -10.08 -7.93
N LEU A 493 -32.52 -10.97 -7.97
CA LEU A 493 -31.38 -10.75 -8.87
C LEU A 493 -31.78 -10.99 -10.33
N ILE A 494 -32.49 -12.07 -10.67
CA ILE A 494 -32.78 -12.41 -12.07
C ILE A 494 -34.29 -12.45 -12.34
N GLY A 495 -34.78 -11.46 -13.07
CA GLY A 495 -36.21 -11.32 -13.37
C GLY A 495 -36.75 -12.43 -14.30
N LYS A 496 -37.70 -13.23 -13.80
CA LYS A 496 -38.52 -14.14 -14.63
C LYS A 496 -39.52 -13.33 -15.49
N ASN A 497 -39.15 -12.96 -16.72
CA ASN A 497 -40.07 -12.56 -17.83
C ASN A 497 -41.37 -11.80 -17.45
N LYS A 498 -41.33 -10.85 -16.52
CA LYS A 498 -42.46 -9.95 -16.21
C LYS A 498 -41.98 -8.51 -16.31
N ALA A 499 -42.75 -7.68 -17.01
CA ALA A 499 -42.52 -6.24 -17.03
C ALA A 499 -42.45 -5.70 -15.59
N PRO A 500 -41.51 -4.80 -15.26
CA PRO A 500 -41.27 -4.41 -13.87
C PRO A 500 -42.51 -3.75 -13.27
N LYS A 501 -42.91 -4.17 -12.07
CA LYS A 501 -43.52 -3.23 -11.11
C LYS A 501 -42.35 -2.46 -10.50
N SER A 502 -42.48 -1.15 -10.33
CA SER A 502 -41.40 -0.17 -10.12
C SER A 502 -40.56 -0.27 -8.83
N LYS A 503 -40.37 -1.46 -8.24
CA LYS A 503 -39.59 -1.67 -7.00
C LYS A 503 -38.83 -3.01 -6.90
N GLU A 504 -38.80 -3.85 -7.95
CA GLU A 504 -38.04 -5.10 -7.93
C GLU A 504 -36.64 -4.90 -8.52
N LEU A 505 -35.61 -5.47 -7.87
CA LEU A 505 -34.25 -5.59 -8.38
C LEU A 505 -34.31 -6.34 -9.73
N VAL A 506 -33.57 -5.85 -10.73
CA VAL A 506 -33.41 -6.53 -12.01
C VAL A 506 -31.94 -6.46 -12.36
N VAL A 507 -31.20 -7.54 -12.11
CA VAL A 507 -29.85 -7.68 -12.67
C VAL A 507 -29.99 -7.88 -14.17
N PRO A 508 -29.08 -7.29 -14.98
CA PRO A 508 -28.99 -7.60 -16.40
C PRO A 508 -29.00 -9.11 -16.62
N ARG A 509 -29.55 -9.54 -17.75
CA ARG A 509 -29.61 -10.97 -18.12
C ARG A 509 -28.24 -11.64 -18.24
N THR A 510 -27.13 -10.89 -18.16
CA THR A 510 -25.75 -11.40 -18.17
C THR A 510 -24.90 -10.80 -17.05
N CYS A 511 -23.85 -11.52 -16.61
CA CYS A 511 -22.91 -11.06 -15.59
C CYS A 511 -21.87 -10.04 -16.10
N ASP A 512 -21.90 -9.65 -17.38
CA ASP A 512 -20.85 -8.82 -17.98
C ASP A 512 -20.79 -7.41 -17.37
N GLY A 513 -21.91 -6.87 -16.91
CA GLY A 513 -22.00 -5.56 -16.24
C GLY A 513 -22.23 -5.64 -14.73
N VAL A 514 -21.79 -6.72 -14.09
CA VAL A 514 -21.95 -6.95 -12.66
C VAL A 514 -20.58 -7.11 -12.00
N LEU A 515 -20.37 -6.51 -10.84
CA LEU A 515 -19.20 -6.73 -9.97
C LEU A 515 -19.62 -6.91 -8.52
N LEU A 516 -18.76 -7.58 -7.75
CA LEU A 516 -18.86 -7.72 -6.32
C LEU A 516 -17.64 -7.04 -5.70
N ARG A 517 -17.87 -6.03 -4.87
CA ARG A 517 -16.83 -5.19 -4.23
C ARG A 517 -17.30 -4.83 -2.83
N ASP A 518 -16.43 -5.00 -1.84
CA ASP A 518 -16.62 -4.52 -0.47
C ASP A 518 -16.30 -3.02 -0.43
N LEU A 519 -17.32 -2.18 -0.40
CA LEU A 519 -17.22 -0.72 -0.49
C LEU A 519 -17.02 -0.06 0.88
N ASP A 520 -17.58 -0.64 1.93
CA ASP A 520 -17.51 -0.10 3.29
C ASP A 520 -16.50 -0.81 4.21
N ARG A 521 -15.83 -1.83 3.69
CA ARG A 521 -14.76 -2.61 4.34
C ARG A 521 -15.26 -3.41 5.54
N ASP A 522 -16.53 -3.82 5.51
CA ASP A 522 -17.10 -4.71 6.53
C ASP A 522 -16.75 -6.20 6.27
N GLY A 523 -16.13 -6.51 5.14
CA GLY A 523 -15.75 -7.86 4.71
C GLY A 523 -16.80 -8.56 3.84
N ILE A 524 -17.92 -7.89 3.53
CA ILE A 524 -19.02 -8.38 2.70
C ILE A 524 -19.06 -7.53 1.43
N CYS A 525 -19.17 -8.18 0.27
CA CYS A 525 -19.25 -7.46 -0.98
C CYS A 525 -20.64 -6.89 -1.26
N GLU A 526 -20.69 -5.60 -1.59
CA GLU A 526 -21.78 -4.98 -2.33
C GLU A 526 -21.84 -5.48 -3.78
N LEU A 527 -23.03 -5.39 -4.36
CA LEU A 527 -23.29 -5.66 -5.76
C LEU A 527 -23.32 -4.34 -6.55
N ILE A 528 -22.48 -4.24 -7.57
CA ILE A 528 -22.44 -3.10 -8.49
C ILE A 528 -22.93 -3.55 -9.87
N ILE A 529 -23.89 -2.82 -10.42
CA ILE A 529 -24.39 -2.99 -11.78
C ILE A 529 -24.01 -1.74 -12.59
N GLY A 530 -23.41 -1.93 -13.76
CA GLY A 530 -22.91 -0.85 -14.60
C GLY A 530 -22.95 -1.18 -16.10
N THR A 531 -24.15 -1.20 -16.69
CA THR A 531 -24.35 -1.35 -18.14
C THR A 531 -24.90 -0.04 -18.73
N PRO A 532 -24.98 0.09 -20.07
CA PRO A 532 -25.60 1.26 -20.70
C PRO A 532 -27.11 1.40 -20.44
N ARG A 533 -27.76 0.34 -19.92
CA ARG A 533 -29.22 0.29 -19.71
C ARG A 533 -29.60 0.34 -18.23
N ASP A 534 -28.79 -0.30 -17.40
CA ASP A 534 -29.01 -0.51 -15.98
C ASP A 534 -27.75 -0.13 -15.21
N ALA A 535 -27.89 0.70 -14.17
CA ALA A 535 -26.81 1.05 -13.25
C ALA A 535 -27.35 1.17 -11.81
N GLY A 536 -26.60 0.68 -10.83
CA GLY A 536 -26.99 0.73 -9.41
C GLY A 536 -26.00 0.03 -8.50
N ALA A 537 -26.02 0.39 -7.21
CA ALA A 537 -25.28 -0.29 -6.15
C ALA A 537 -26.25 -0.86 -5.11
N TYR A 538 -25.93 -2.03 -4.56
CA TYR A 538 -26.78 -2.74 -3.60
C TYR A 538 -25.95 -3.34 -2.48
N GLN A 539 -26.40 -3.16 -1.25
CA GLN A 539 -25.79 -3.73 -0.05
C GLN A 539 -26.52 -4.99 0.38
N TRP A 540 -25.76 -5.98 0.87
CA TRP A 540 -26.30 -7.22 1.38
C TRP A 540 -26.72 -7.06 2.85
N ASN A 541 -28.00 -7.25 3.16
CA ASN A 541 -28.44 -7.32 4.56
C ASN A 541 -28.35 -8.76 5.07
N VAL A 542 -27.40 -9.02 5.96
CA VAL A 542 -27.13 -10.38 6.51
C VAL A 542 -28.32 -10.93 7.31
N GLU A 543 -28.96 -10.10 8.14
CA GLU A 543 -30.07 -10.54 9.01
C GLU A 543 -31.32 -10.88 8.21
N GLN A 544 -31.66 -10.03 7.23
CA GLN A 544 -32.85 -10.17 6.40
C GLN A 544 -32.62 -11.12 5.22
N ARG A 545 -31.36 -11.43 4.90
CA ARG A 545 -30.93 -12.19 3.72
C ARG A 545 -31.54 -11.63 2.44
N SER A 546 -31.33 -10.33 2.22
CA SER A 546 -31.87 -9.62 1.04
C SER A 546 -30.98 -8.45 0.64
N TRP A 547 -31.01 -8.12 -0.66
CA TRP A 547 -30.35 -6.94 -1.21
C TRP A 547 -31.14 -5.66 -0.92
N HIS A 548 -30.45 -4.61 -0.47
CA HIS A 548 -30.99 -3.27 -0.33
C HIS A 548 -30.32 -2.33 -1.34
N ALA A 549 -31.13 -1.59 -2.11
CA ALA A 549 -30.60 -0.58 -3.02
C ALA A 549 -29.96 0.56 -2.24
N LEU A 550 -28.71 0.88 -2.58
CA LEU A 550 -28.02 2.03 -2.03
C LEU A 550 -28.50 3.32 -2.71
N PRO A 551 -28.41 4.48 -2.03
CA PRO A 551 -28.86 5.77 -2.57
C PRO A 551 -27.98 6.34 -3.70
N PHE A 552 -26.97 5.58 -4.15
CA PHE A 552 -26.01 5.97 -5.18
C PHE A 552 -25.79 4.86 -6.21
N SER A 553 -25.12 5.22 -7.31
CA SER A 553 -24.69 4.33 -8.39
C SER A 553 -23.28 4.68 -8.84
N LEU A 554 -22.79 4.01 -9.88
CA LEU A 554 -21.62 4.51 -10.62
C LEU A 554 -21.87 5.95 -11.11
N PRO A 555 -20.82 6.78 -11.23
CA PRO A 555 -20.90 8.13 -11.78
C PRO A 555 -21.58 8.17 -13.16
N SER A 556 -22.22 9.30 -13.48
CA SER A 556 -23.00 9.45 -14.71
C SER A 556 -22.18 9.13 -15.97
N GLN A 557 -22.77 8.33 -16.87
CA GLN A 557 -22.17 7.89 -18.14
C GLN A 557 -20.82 7.16 -17.97
N THR A 558 -20.59 6.54 -16.80
CA THR A 558 -19.52 5.56 -16.58
C THR A 558 -20.16 4.18 -16.51
N HIS A 559 -19.57 3.22 -17.20
CA HIS A 559 -20.10 1.87 -17.29
C HIS A 559 -18.96 0.86 -17.12
N LEU A 560 -19.29 -0.31 -16.58
CA LEU A 560 -18.36 -1.45 -16.56
C LEU A 560 -18.16 -1.99 -17.97
N VAL A 561 -19.25 -2.02 -18.75
CA VAL A 561 -19.28 -2.51 -20.11
C VAL A 561 -20.12 -1.64 -21.04
N ARG A 562 -19.82 -1.68 -22.34
CA ARG A 562 -20.56 -0.98 -23.41
C ARG A 562 -21.25 -1.95 -24.37
N ASP A 563 -22.36 -1.52 -24.97
CA ASP A 563 -23.16 -2.31 -25.94
C ASP A 563 -22.47 -2.29 -27.32
N THR A 564 -22.11 -3.46 -27.85
CA THR A 564 -21.34 -3.59 -29.11
C THR A 564 -22.19 -3.94 -30.32
N LYS A 565 -23.54 -3.84 -30.26
CA LYS A 565 -24.46 -4.22 -31.35
C LYS A 565 -24.14 -3.65 -32.75
N GLN A 566 -23.24 -2.67 -32.86
CA GLN A 566 -22.79 -2.07 -34.12
C GLN A 566 -21.49 -2.69 -34.69
N ILE A 567 -20.84 -3.63 -34.01
CA ILE A 567 -19.57 -4.25 -34.45
C ILE A 567 -19.81 -5.74 -34.81
N PRO A 568 -19.59 -6.15 -36.07
CA PRO A 568 -19.71 -7.56 -36.48
C PRO A 568 -18.74 -8.46 -35.69
N ASP A 569 -19.17 -9.68 -35.32
CA ASP A 569 -18.37 -10.74 -34.69
C ASP A 569 -17.85 -10.52 -33.26
N MET A 570 -18.37 -9.54 -32.49
CA MET A 570 -18.03 -9.32 -31.06
C MET A 570 -19.09 -9.84 -30.05
N GLU A 571 -18.66 -10.14 -28.82
CA GLU A 571 -19.54 -10.33 -27.65
C GLU A 571 -20.40 -9.07 -27.41
N ILE A 572 -21.65 -9.21 -26.96
CA ILE A 572 -22.64 -8.10 -26.83
C ILE A 572 -22.19 -6.99 -25.88
N PHE A 573 -21.36 -7.32 -24.90
CA PHE A 573 -20.80 -6.39 -23.92
C PHE A 573 -19.29 -6.55 -23.86
N VAL A 574 -18.55 -5.44 -23.92
CA VAL A 574 -17.08 -5.39 -23.76
C VAL A 574 -16.71 -4.32 -22.74
N ASP A 575 -15.52 -4.43 -22.15
CA ASP A 575 -14.94 -3.45 -21.21
C ASP A 575 -15.08 -2.01 -21.74
N ASP A 576 -15.54 -1.09 -20.90
CA ASP A 576 -15.69 0.33 -21.23
C ASP A 576 -14.65 1.22 -20.53
N GLY A 577 -13.63 0.63 -19.91
CA GLY A 577 -12.50 1.36 -19.34
C GLY A 577 -12.72 1.91 -17.95
N LEU A 578 -13.55 1.25 -17.13
CA LEU A 578 -13.69 1.53 -15.70
C LEU A 578 -12.71 0.67 -14.89
N ARG A 579 -11.99 1.28 -13.94
CA ARG A 579 -11.11 0.62 -12.98
C ARG A 579 -11.33 1.17 -11.59
N PHE A 580 -11.21 0.30 -10.59
CA PHE A 580 -11.24 0.67 -9.18
C PHE A 580 -9.81 0.82 -8.68
N VAL A 581 -9.49 1.97 -8.08
CA VAL A 581 -8.14 2.32 -7.64
C VAL A 581 -8.28 3.25 -6.44
N ASP A 582 -7.69 2.93 -5.30
CA ASP A 582 -7.59 3.85 -4.16
C ASP A 582 -6.54 4.95 -4.46
N ILE A 583 -7.01 6.09 -5.00
CA ILE A 583 -6.18 7.21 -5.48
C ILE A 583 -5.72 8.07 -4.31
N ASP A 584 -6.57 8.34 -3.32
CA ASP A 584 -6.24 9.17 -2.16
C ASP A 584 -5.68 8.38 -0.95
N GLU A 585 -5.58 7.06 -1.09
CA GLU A 585 -5.09 6.12 -0.08
C GLU A 585 -5.90 6.18 1.21
N ASP A 586 -7.21 6.44 1.14
CA ASP A 586 -8.10 6.41 2.29
C ASP A 586 -8.56 4.98 2.65
N GLY A 587 -8.26 4.02 1.76
CA GLY A 587 -8.58 2.61 1.89
C GLY A 587 -9.87 2.20 1.18
N HIS A 588 -10.58 3.11 0.54
CA HIS A 588 -11.76 2.84 -0.28
C HIS A 588 -11.41 2.84 -1.78
N ASP A 589 -12.14 2.04 -2.55
CA ASP A 589 -11.95 1.95 -3.99
C ASP A 589 -12.52 3.19 -4.70
N ASP A 590 -11.67 4.07 -5.24
CA ASP A 590 -12.09 5.16 -6.12
C ASP A 590 -12.29 4.67 -7.56
N ILE A 591 -12.92 5.49 -8.40
CA ILE A 591 -13.15 5.17 -9.82
C ILE A 591 -12.20 5.96 -10.70
N VAL A 592 -11.48 5.23 -11.57
CA VAL A 592 -10.82 5.77 -12.76
C VAL A 592 -11.58 5.25 -13.97
N PHE A 593 -12.22 6.16 -14.71
CA PHE A 593 -12.91 5.85 -15.96
C PHE A 593 -12.22 6.54 -17.12
N SER A 594 -11.92 5.82 -18.21
CA SER A 594 -11.36 6.45 -19.40
C SER A 594 -11.56 5.59 -20.64
N ASN A 595 -12.31 6.09 -21.62
CA ASN A 595 -12.50 5.45 -22.91
C ASN A 595 -12.18 6.42 -24.07
N ALA A 596 -12.60 6.06 -25.28
CA ALA A 596 -12.39 6.88 -26.47
C ALA A 596 -13.12 8.23 -26.44
N GLU A 597 -14.23 8.32 -25.70
CA GLU A 597 -15.11 9.48 -25.70
C GLU A 597 -14.92 10.36 -24.47
N ARG A 598 -14.74 9.77 -23.28
CA ARG A 598 -14.70 10.50 -22.01
C ARG A 598 -13.67 9.93 -21.04
N PHE A 599 -13.39 10.70 -20.00
CA PHE A 599 -12.57 10.29 -18.87
C PHE A 599 -13.06 10.96 -17.59
N GLY A 600 -12.78 10.34 -16.44
CA GLY A 600 -13.03 10.93 -15.13
C GLY A 600 -12.38 10.14 -13.99
N VAL A 601 -12.14 10.84 -12.89
CA VAL A 601 -11.66 10.29 -11.62
C VAL A 601 -12.59 10.77 -10.51
N TYR A 602 -13.16 9.81 -9.76
CA TYR A 602 -14.20 10.04 -8.77
C TYR A 602 -13.83 9.34 -7.47
N LEU A 603 -13.62 10.10 -6.40
CA LEU A 603 -13.30 9.52 -5.09
C LEU A 603 -14.56 8.99 -4.42
N PHE A 604 -14.43 7.85 -3.76
CA PHE A 604 -15.49 7.35 -2.88
C PHE A 604 -15.64 8.31 -1.69
N ASP A 605 -16.88 8.57 -1.31
CA ASP A 605 -17.22 9.46 -0.20
C ASP A 605 -17.67 8.62 1.00
N ASP A 606 -18.87 8.04 0.90
CA ASP A 606 -19.45 7.20 1.93
C ASP A 606 -20.59 6.35 1.36
N MET A 607 -21.15 5.45 2.18
CA MET A 607 -22.30 4.62 1.79
C MET A 607 -23.61 5.39 1.60
N LYS A 608 -23.63 6.72 1.75
CA LYS A 608 -24.81 7.56 1.49
C LYS A 608 -24.73 8.27 0.15
N THR A 609 -23.53 8.56 -0.33
CA THR A 609 -23.30 9.39 -1.52
C THR A 609 -22.45 8.70 -2.58
N GLY A 610 -21.72 7.65 -2.24
CA GLY A 610 -20.89 6.86 -3.15
C GLY A 610 -19.74 7.66 -3.74
N TRP A 611 -19.46 7.49 -5.03
CA TRP A 611 -18.42 8.23 -5.77
C TRP A 611 -18.87 9.66 -6.14
N SER A 612 -19.18 10.47 -5.14
CA SER A 612 -19.73 11.83 -5.32
C SER A 612 -18.66 12.92 -5.45
N ARG A 613 -17.41 12.62 -5.06
CA ARG A 613 -16.29 13.57 -5.03
C ARG A 613 -15.52 13.54 -6.36
N VAL A 614 -15.86 14.44 -7.27
CA VAL A 614 -15.23 14.52 -8.59
C VAL A 614 -13.86 15.19 -8.49
N VAL A 615 -12.79 14.48 -8.87
CA VAL A 615 -11.44 15.07 -8.99
C VAL A 615 -11.29 15.75 -10.35
N LEU A 616 -11.66 15.05 -11.42
CA LEU A 616 -11.65 15.57 -12.78
C LEU A 616 -12.60 14.75 -13.65
N GLU A 617 -13.20 15.38 -14.66
CA GLU A 617 -13.97 14.69 -15.70
C GLU A 617 -13.99 15.51 -17.00
N GLY A 618 -14.20 14.84 -18.13
CA GLY A 618 -14.31 15.53 -19.41
C GLY A 618 -14.58 14.64 -20.61
N THR A 619 -15.03 15.27 -21.69
CA THR A 619 -15.15 14.67 -23.02
C THR A 619 -13.87 14.91 -23.81
N ARG A 620 -13.32 13.85 -24.40
CA ARG A 620 -12.10 13.88 -25.21
C ARG A 620 -12.34 14.74 -26.45
N GLY A 621 -11.42 15.65 -26.77
CA GLY A 621 -11.58 16.67 -27.82
C GLY A 621 -12.32 17.98 -27.42
N ALA A 622 -13.17 18.03 -26.39
CA ALA A 622 -13.91 19.23 -25.95
C ALA A 622 -13.18 20.12 -24.91
N PRO A 623 -13.43 21.45 -24.82
CA PRO A 623 -12.91 22.30 -23.74
C PRO A 623 -13.30 21.75 -22.35
N LEU A 624 -12.38 21.75 -21.38
CA LEU A 624 -12.67 21.34 -20.01
C LEU A 624 -13.70 22.28 -19.37
N VAL A 625 -14.74 21.72 -18.75
CA VAL A 625 -15.67 22.47 -17.92
C VAL A 625 -15.11 22.47 -16.51
N SER A 626 -14.82 23.64 -15.95
CA SER A 626 -14.46 23.75 -14.54
C SER A 626 -15.66 23.32 -13.70
N VAL A 627 -15.56 22.18 -13.01
CA VAL A 627 -16.61 21.70 -12.09
C VAL A 627 -16.50 22.52 -10.80
N GLY A 628 -17.12 23.69 -10.78
CA GLY A 628 -17.34 24.48 -9.57
C GLY A 628 -18.83 24.52 -9.27
N ARG A 629 -19.26 23.81 -8.21
CA ARG A 629 -20.62 23.75 -7.64
C ARG A 629 -21.76 23.47 -8.64
N GLN A 630 -22.48 22.37 -8.42
CA GLN A 630 -23.93 22.37 -8.71
C GLN A 630 -24.55 23.52 -7.89
N SER A 631 -24.89 24.62 -8.55
CA SER A 631 -25.70 25.68 -7.97
C SER A 631 -27.17 25.34 -8.18
N ASP A 632 -27.90 25.29 -7.08
CA ASP A 632 -29.35 25.28 -7.07
C ASP A 632 -29.90 26.47 -7.88
N GLY A 633 -31.00 26.19 -8.61
CA GLY A 633 -31.64 27.14 -9.49
C GLY A 633 -32.04 28.43 -8.79
N GLY A 634 -31.51 29.55 -9.29
CA GLY A 634 -31.90 30.90 -8.89
C GLY A 634 -31.61 31.88 -10.01
N THR A 635 -32.66 32.28 -10.72
CA THR A 635 -32.64 33.41 -11.66
C THR A 635 -32.35 34.70 -10.91
N GLU A 636 -31.26 35.41 -11.21
CA GLU A 636 -31.26 36.87 -11.09
C GLU A 636 -30.10 37.54 -11.86
N SER A 637 -30.48 38.61 -12.56
CA SER A 637 -29.63 39.52 -13.31
C SER A 637 -29.00 40.57 -12.40
N SER A 638 -27.69 40.85 -12.50
CA SER A 638 -27.20 42.23 -12.32
C SER A 638 -25.74 42.46 -12.77
N LYS A 639 -25.63 43.38 -13.75
CA LYS A 639 -24.68 44.50 -13.91
C LYS A 639 -23.23 44.37 -13.42
N ALA A 640 -22.33 44.43 -14.41
CA ALA A 640 -20.90 44.72 -14.26
C ALA A 640 -20.61 46.15 -13.76
N VAL A 641 -19.57 46.28 -12.93
CA VAL A 641 -18.87 47.52 -12.59
C VAL A 641 -17.38 47.29 -12.83
N PRO A 642 -16.66 48.14 -13.60
CA PRO A 642 -15.22 47.98 -13.80
C PRO A 642 -14.42 48.70 -12.71
N ALA A 643 -13.52 47.99 -12.05
CA ALA A 643 -12.54 48.58 -11.14
C ALA A 643 -11.19 48.80 -11.84
N LYS A 644 -10.58 49.94 -11.52
CA LYS A 644 -9.44 50.59 -12.16
C LYS A 644 -8.12 49.85 -11.93
N GLN A 645 -7.26 49.87 -12.96
CA GLN A 645 -5.83 49.56 -12.87
C GLN A 645 -5.10 50.66 -12.08
N SER A 646 -4.27 50.26 -11.12
CA SER A 646 -3.13 51.06 -10.63
C SER A 646 -1.88 50.19 -10.65
N SER A 647 -0.93 50.59 -11.50
CA SER A 647 0.43 50.10 -11.60
C SER A 647 1.29 50.62 -10.43
N ASP A 648 2.09 49.75 -9.81
CA ASP A 648 3.53 49.96 -9.54
C ASP A 648 4.03 49.03 -8.43
N THR A 649 4.68 47.93 -8.81
CA THR A 649 5.60 47.17 -7.93
C THR A 649 6.63 46.44 -8.83
N PRO A 650 7.94 46.41 -8.49
CA PRO A 650 8.96 45.84 -9.36
C PRO A 650 8.81 44.31 -9.46
N PRO A 651 9.14 43.69 -10.60
CA PRO A 651 8.98 42.25 -10.76
C PRO A 651 10.01 41.50 -9.90
N GLY A 652 9.51 40.70 -8.95
CA GLY A 652 10.29 39.61 -8.38
C GLY A 652 10.67 38.58 -9.46
N PRO A 653 11.62 37.68 -9.17
CA PRO A 653 12.07 36.68 -10.15
C PRO A 653 10.87 35.87 -10.65
N PRO A 654 10.85 35.48 -11.94
CA PRO A 654 9.67 34.89 -12.54
C PRO A 654 9.33 33.59 -11.81
N LEU A 655 8.21 33.58 -11.09
CA LEU A 655 7.44 32.36 -10.91
C LEU A 655 7.26 31.78 -12.31
N ARG A 656 7.61 30.51 -12.49
CA ARG A 656 7.33 29.77 -13.73
C ARG A 656 5.81 29.68 -13.95
N ARG A 657 5.14 30.78 -14.31
CA ARG A 657 3.92 30.78 -15.11
C ARG A 657 4.36 30.49 -16.53
N GLY A 658 4.51 29.21 -16.82
CA GLY A 658 5.19 28.76 -18.02
C GLY A 658 5.07 27.27 -18.27
N ARG A 659 3.85 26.73 -18.17
CA ARG A 659 3.34 25.82 -19.19
C ARG A 659 1.95 26.35 -19.50
N ASP A 660 1.62 26.50 -20.79
CA ASP A 660 0.21 26.47 -21.20
C ASP A 660 -0.47 25.40 -20.35
N ALA A 661 -1.63 25.68 -19.74
CA ALA A 661 -2.42 24.66 -19.08
C ALA A 661 -2.84 23.64 -20.14
N LYS A 662 -1.92 22.75 -20.49
CA LYS A 662 -2.14 21.60 -21.35
C LYS A 662 -3.18 20.80 -20.61
N ARG A 663 -4.39 20.87 -21.13
CA ARG A 663 -5.52 20.00 -20.87
C ARG A 663 -5.07 18.68 -20.23
N PHE A 664 -5.36 18.51 -18.94
CA PHE A 664 -5.05 17.27 -18.23
C PHE A 664 -6.09 16.22 -18.62
N GLU A 665 -5.83 15.48 -19.69
CA GLU A 665 -6.63 14.32 -20.09
C GLU A 665 -5.98 13.03 -19.61
N ILE A 666 -6.80 12.13 -19.07
CA ILE A 666 -6.39 10.74 -18.81
C ILE A 666 -6.39 9.98 -20.15
N PRO A 667 -5.29 9.30 -20.53
CA PRO A 667 -5.29 8.44 -21.71
C PRO A 667 -6.39 7.36 -21.61
N ALA A 668 -6.95 6.94 -22.75
CA ALA A 668 -8.02 5.94 -22.76
C ALA A 668 -7.53 4.63 -22.13
N ILE A 669 -8.30 3.97 -21.28
CA ILE A 669 -8.02 2.60 -20.81
C ILE A 669 -8.43 1.60 -21.90
N VAL A 670 -9.58 1.84 -22.53
CA VAL A 670 -10.09 1.08 -23.68
C VAL A 670 -10.19 1.99 -24.90
N ARG A 671 -9.72 1.51 -26.05
CA ARG A 671 -9.72 2.25 -27.33
C ARG A 671 -11.10 2.26 -27.99
N ALA A 672 -11.25 3.07 -29.03
CA ALA A 672 -12.52 3.20 -29.78
C ALA A 672 -12.94 1.87 -30.39
N ASP A 673 -12.00 1.10 -30.92
CA ASP A 673 -12.21 -0.23 -31.49
C ASP A 673 -12.42 -1.34 -30.43
N GLY A 674 -12.32 -1.02 -29.14
CA GLY A 674 -12.53 -1.95 -28.02
C GLY A 674 -11.28 -2.69 -27.58
N THR A 675 -10.13 -2.37 -28.16
CA THR A 675 -8.85 -2.95 -27.75
C THR A 675 -8.34 -2.33 -26.44
N ASP A 676 -7.54 -3.11 -25.71
CA ASP A 676 -6.93 -2.69 -24.45
C ASP A 676 -5.81 -1.67 -24.75
N ASN A 677 -5.71 -0.59 -23.98
CA ASN A 677 -4.70 0.44 -24.21
C ASN A 677 -3.45 0.31 -23.32
N GLY A 678 -3.26 -0.84 -22.67
CA GLY A 678 -2.10 -1.14 -21.83
C GLY A 678 -2.11 -0.41 -20.48
N PHE A 679 -3.29 -0.19 -19.90
CA PHE A 679 -3.43 0.48 -18.61
C PHE A 679 -3.06 -0.46 -17.45
N LEU A 680 -2.30 0.06 -16.49
CA LEU A 680 -2.01 -0.61 -15.22
C LEU A 680 -1.84 0.41 -14.08
N VAL A 681 -1.96 -0.08 -12.84
CA VAL A 681 -1.66 0.70 -11.63
C VAL A 681 -0.46 0.07 -10.95
N HIS A 682 0.54 0.87 -10.61
CA HIS A 682 1.74 0.40 -9.91
C HIS A 682 2.40 1.57 -9.17
N ALA A 683 3.00 1.31 -8.00
CA ALA A 683 3.80 2.29 -7.25
C ALA A 683 3.19 3.71 -7.14
N ARG A 684 1.89 3.83 -6.81
CA ARG A 684 1.13 5.10 -6.71
C ARG A 684 1.03 5.92 -8.01
N HIS A 685 1.03 5.22 -9.14
CA HIS A 685 0.88 5.81 -10.46
C HIS A 685 -0.09 4.99 -11.31
N LEU A 686 -0.80 5.71 -12.18
CA LEU A 686 -1.48 5.15 -13.34
C LEU A 686 -0.48 5.13 -14.50
N PHE A 687 -0.30 3.98 -15.15
CA PHE A 687 0.54 3.86 -16.34
C PHE A 687 -0.24 3.41 -17.56
N TRP A 688 0.21 3.86 -18.72
CA TRP A 688 -0.13 3.29 -20.01
C TRP A 688 1.14 2.84 -20.69
N GLN A 689 1.11 1.60 -21.20
CA GLN A 689 2.22 1.01 -21.90
C GLN A 689 1.74 0.25 -23.11
N ASN A 690 2.01 0.79 -24.28
CA ASN A 690 1.59 0.25 -25.56
C ASN A 690 2.56 0.67 -26.68
N GLU A 691 2.24 0.40 -27.93
CA GLU A 691 3.06 0.76 -29.08
C GLU A 691 3.21 2.28 -29.26
N ASP A 692 2.22 3.07 -28.85
CA ASP A 692 2.25 4.53 -28.97
C ASP A 692 3.16 5.18 -27.91
N THR A 693 3.40 4.49 -26.78
CA THR A 693 4.27 4.97 -25.70
C THR A 693 5.75 4.66 -25.94
N ALA A 694 6.09 3.90 -26.99
CA ALA A 694 7.46 3.47 -27.30
C ALA A 694 8.46 4.62 -27.54
N LYS A 695 8.00 5.86 -27.74
CA LYS A 695 8.83 7.05 -27.92
C LYS A 695 8.85 7.97 -26.68
N LEU A 696 8.06 7.65 -25.65
CA LEU A 696 8.00 8.42 -24.42
C LEU A 696 9.17 8.05 -23.49
N PRO A 697 9.57 8.96 -22.57
CA PRO A 697 10.49 8.60 -21.50
C PRO A 697 9.98 7.38 -20.74
N ASP A 698 10.90 6.49 -20.35
CA ASP A 698 10.56 5.25 -19.64
C ASP A 698 9.62 4.29 -20.40
N LEU A 699 9.33 4.53 -21.69
CA LEU A 699 8.42 3.76 -22.56
C LEU A 699 6.95 3.76 -22.11
N VAL A 700 6.57 4.68 -21.22
CA VAL A 700 5.24 4.72 -20.60
C VAL A 700 4.70 6.16 -20.58
N ASP A 701 3.37 6.30 -20.60
CA ASP A 701 2.73 7.47 -20.00
C ASP A 701 2.49 7.13 -18.53
N ARG A 702 2.82 8.05 -17.61
CA ARG A 702 2.62 7.85 -16.17
C ARG A 702 1.96 9.08 -15.57
N ARG A 703 1.01 8.86 -14.67
CA ARG A 703 0.33 9.90 -13.88
C ARG A 703 0.39 9.50 -12.42
N SER A 704 1.09 10.29 -11.61
CA SER A 704 1.10 10.05 -10.16
C SER A 704 -0.26 10.37 -9.56
N PHE A 705 -0.61 9.71 -8.46
CA PHE A 705 -1.85 10.01 -7.74
C PHE A 705 -1.89 11.48 -7.28
N ASN A 706 -0.74 12.02 -6.87
CA ASN A 706 -0.63 13.44 -6.49
C ASN A 706 -0.93 14.40 -7.66
N GLU A 707 -0.47 14.10 -8.88
CA GLU A 707 -0.80 14.93 -10.06
C GLU A 707 -2.28 14.90 -10.40
N ILE A 708 -2.94 13.76 -10.16
CA ILE A 708 -4.37 13.56 -10.37
C ILE A 708 -5.15 14.35 -9.32
N LEU A 709 -4.85 14.16 -8.03
CA LEU A 709 -5.51 14.86 -6.92
C LEU A 709 -5.31 16.39 -7.00
N ALA A 710 -4.15 16.84 -7.50
CA ALA A 710 -3.88 18.26 -7.74
C ALA A 710 -4.81 18.91 -8.78
N GLN A 711 -5.61 18.13 -9.53
CA GLN A 711 -6.65 18.69 -10.40
C GLN A 711 -7.88 19.20 -9.63
N ALA A 712 -8.03 18.84 -8.35
CA ALA A 712 -9.08 19.32 -7.46
C ALA A 712 -8.49 19.84 -6.13
N PRO A 713 -7.74 20.97 -6.15
CA PRO A 713 -7.05 21.49 -4.95
C PRO A 713 -8.01 21.92 -3.83
N ASP A 714 -9.27 22.23 -4.16
CA ASP A 714 -10.31 22.58 -3.19
C ASP A 714 -10.92 21.35 -2.49
N LEU A 715 -10.59 20.14 -2.94
CA LEU A 715 -11.08 18.90 -2.34
C LEU A 715 -10.24 18.57 -1.10
N ALA A 716 -10.79 18.84 0.08
CA ALA A 716 -10.11 18.53 1.34
C ALA A 716 -9.86 17.01 1.48
N PRO A 717 -8.64 16.58 1.88
CA PRO A 717 -8.34 15.17 2.16
C PRO A 717 -9.15 14.68 3.35
N ARG A 718 -9.55 13.40 3.34
CA ARG A 718 -10.30 12.76 4.43
C ARG A 718 -9.39 12.04 5.42
N ALA A 719 -9.92 11.86 6.62
CA ALA A 719 -9.34 11.00 7.62
C ALA A 719 -9.25 9.57 7.09
N LYS A 720 -8.14 8.90 7.35
CA LYS A 720 -7.88 7.51 7.03
C LYS A 720 -8.10 6.63 8.25
N SER A 721 -8.27 5.33 8.01
CA SER A 721 -8.13 4.30 9.06
C SER A 721 -6.68 4.30 9.63
N PRO A 722 -6.41 3.75 10.83
CA PRO A 722 -5.11 3.87 11.46
C PRO A 722 -4.09 3.00 10.78
N GLU A 723 -4.51 1.85 10.24
CA GLU A 723 -3.66 1.02 9.39
C GLU A 723 -3.30 1.75 8.10
N ALA A 724 -4.26 2.43 7.46
CA ALA A 724 -3.99 3.22 6.25
C ALA A 724 -3.09 4.43 6.56
N ALA A 725 -3.39 5.21 7.61
CA ALA A 725 -2.54 6.32 8.07
C ALA A 725 -1.12 5.84 8.43
N LEU A 726 -0.97 4.73 9.16
CA LEU A 726 0.34 4.14 9.46
C LEU A 726 1.10 3.75 8.18
N SER A 727 0.41 3.19 7.18
CA SER A 727 1.02 2.81 5.91
C SER A 727 1.53 4.00 5.08
N THR A 728 1.01 5.21 5.34
CA THR A 728 1.47 6.45 4.68
C THR A 728 2.75 7.03 5.30
N ILE A 729 3.15 6.55 6.48
CA ILE A 729 4.35 7.02 7.18
C ILE A 729 5.59 6.35 6.59
N ARG A 730 6.56 7.18 6.22
CA ARG A 730 7.92 6.77 5.83
C ARG A 730 8.90 7.21 6.92
N VAL A 731 9.62 6.24 7.48
CA VAL A 731 10.68 6.48 8.45
C VAL A 731 12.05 6.19 7.82
N ARG A 732 13.11 6.78 8.38
CA ARG A 732 14.50 6.50 8.01
C ARG A 732 14.74 4.98 7.90
N PRO A 733 15.43 4.49 6.84
CA PRO A 733 15.80 3.09 6.74
C PRO A 733 16.48 2.56 8.01
N GLY A 734 16.12 1.34 8.40
CA GLY A 734 16.60 0.70 9.63
C GLY A 734 15.69 0.88 10.85
N PHE A 735 14.63 1.69 10.75
CA PHE A 735 13.65 1.94 11.80
C PHE A 735 12.29 1.35 11.41
N THR A 736 11.45 1.08 12.39
CA THR A 736 10.06 0.65 12.19
C THR A 736 9.15 1.52 13.04
N VAL A 737 7.97 1.85 12.51
CA VAL A 737 6.94 2.59 13.22
C VAL A 737 5.87 1.60 13.69
N GLU A 738 5.60 1.58 14.99
CA GLU A 738 4.57 0.73 15.60
C GLU A 738 3.40 1.57 16.11
N LEU A 739 2.17 1.09 15.90
CA LEU A 739 0.96 1.70 16.46
C LEU A 739 0.74 1.23 17.91
N MET A 740 0.75 2.15 18.88
CA MET A 740 0.67 1.85 20.32
C MET A 740 -0.68 2.06 20.96
N ALA A 741 -1.38 3.12 20.56
CA ALA A 741 -2.73 3.41 21.00
C ALA A 741 -3.47 4.12 19.87
N CYS A 742 -4.76 3.86 19.78
CA CYS A 742 -5.66 4.41 18.79
C CYS A 742 -7.02 4.59 19.42
N GLU A 743 -7.91 5.31 18.77
CA GLU A 743 -9.31 5.35 19.14
C GLU A 743 -9.86 3.93 19.21
N PRO A 744 -10.72 3.62 20.20
CA PRO A 744 -11.30 4.55 21.16
C PRO A 744 -10.44 4.81 22.41
N LEU A 745 -9.20 4.32 22.46
CA LEU A 745 -8.30 4.48 23.62
C LEU A 745 -7.72 5.88 23.75
N VAL A 746 -7.54 6.62 22.66
CA VAL A 746 -7.00 7.99 22.67
C VAL A 746 -7.65 8.82 21.57
N PHE A 747 -7.78 10.14 21.73
CA PHE A 747 -8.31 11.10 20.74
C PHE A 747 -7.50 12.41 20.78
N ASP A 748 -7.15 12.97 19.61
CA ASP A 748 -6.43 14.25 19.49
C ASP A 748 -5.28 14.44 20.54
N PRO A 749 -4.36 13.47 20.72
CA PRO A 749 -3.32 13.57 21.74
C PRO A 749 -2.31 14.67 21.37
N ILE A 750 -2.03 15.56 22.32
CA ILE A 750 -1.04 16.63 22.12
C ILE A 750 0.19 16.53 23.02
N SER A 751 0.10 15.77 24.11
CA SER A 751 1.17 15.57 25.09
C SER A 751 0.91 14.29 25.88
N PHE A 752 1.97 13.66 26.40
CA PHE A 752 1.86 12.47 27.25
C PHE A 752 3.02 12.37 28.22
N ALA A 753 2.88 11.53 29.24
CA ALA A 753 3.93 11.19 30.20
C ALA A 753 3.75 9.77 30.75
N PHE A 754 4.86 9.10 31.07
CA PHE A 754 4.85 7.77 31.66
C PHE A 754 4.79 7.84 33.18
N GLY A 755 3.88 7.09 33.78
CA GLY A 755 3.88 6.82 35.21
C GLY A 755 4.96 5.79 35.59
N PRO A 756 5.43 5.77 36.85
CA PRO A 756 6.39 4.77 37.32
C PRO A 756 5.85 3.34 37.33
N ASP A 757 4.54 3.19 37.17
CA ASP A 757 3.81 1.93 37.05
C ASP A 757 3.61 1.48 35.59
N GLY A 758 4.20 2.19 34.62
CA GLY A 758 4.07 1.90 33.19
C GLY A 758 2.79 2.42 32.55
N ARG A 759 1.87 3.05 33.30
CA ARG A 759 0.67 3.66 32.71
C ARG A 759 1.03 4.91 31.91
N LEU A 760 0.38 5.10 30.77
CA LEU A 760 0.57 6.28 29.93
C LEU A 760 -0.51 7.31 30.22
N TRP A 761 -0.10 8.50 30.64
CA TRP A 761 -0.97 9.63 30.89
C TRP A 761 -0.98 10.51 29.64
N VAL A 762 -2.14 10.75 29.06
CA VAL A 762 -2.31 11.44 27.79
C VAL A 762 -3.17 12.67 27.95
N VAL A 763 -2.77 13.76 27.29
CA VAL A 763 -3.52 15.00 27.16
C VAL A 763 -4.23 14.99 25.82
N GLU A 764 -5.56 15.00 25.85
CA GLU A 764 -6.43 15.11 24.67
C GLU A 764 -6.96 16.53 24.57
N MET A 765 -6.83 17.16 23.39
CA MET A 765 -7.28 18.53 23.14
C MET A 765 -8.40 18.57 22.08
N GLY A 766 -9.47 17.80 22.30
CA GLY A 766 -10.62 17.72 21.40
C GLY A 766 -11.40 19.04 21.24
N ASP A 767 -11.18 20.01 22.14
CA ASP A 767 -11.72 21.37 22.08
C ASP A 767 -10.87 22.32 21.22
N TYR A 768 -9.75 21.88 20.65
CA TYR A 768 -8.93 22.71 19.76
C TYR A 768 -9.58 22.93 18.37
N PRO A 769 -9.40 24.09 17.71
CA PRO A 769 -8.96 25.38 18.28
C PRO A 769 -10.15 26.24 18.77
N LEU A 770 -11.38 25.80 18.53
CA LEU A 770 -12.60 26.63 18.61
C LEU A 770 -13.43 26.43 19.87
N GLY A 771 -13.10 25.46 20.73
CA GLY A 771 -13.89 25.08 21.90
C GLY A 771 -15.03 24.09 21.58
N VAL A 772 -15.80 23.76 22.63
CA VAL A 772 -17.03 22.96 22.53
C VAL A 772 -18.07 23.73 21.69
N PRO A 773 -18.63 23.15 20.60
CA PRO A 773 -19.66 23.84 19.81
C PRO A 773 -20.98 23.99 20.58
N ASP A 774 -21.63 25.16 20.45
CA ASP A 774 -22.98 25.40 20.95
C ASP A 774 -24.02 24.47 20.28
N GLU A 775 -25.18 24.24 20.92
CA GLU A 775 -26.21 23.30 20.42
C GLU A 775 -26.68 23.58 18.98
N GLY A 776 -26.62 24.82 18.51
CA GLY A 776 -26.97 25.22 17.14
C GLY A 776 -25.88 24.99 16.09
N GLU A 777 -24.62 24.78 16.48
CA GLU A 777 -23.49 24.53 15.57
C GLU A 777 -23.13 23.03 15.45
N LYS A 778 -23.78 22.18 16.25
CA LYS A 778 -23.60 20.72 16.21
C LYS A 778 -23.99 20.10 14.86
N GLU A 779 -24.79 20.79 14.03
CA GLU A 779 -25.31 20.26 12.77
C GLU A 779 -24.37 20.50 11.58
N THR A 780 -23.58 21.59 11.59
CA THR A 780 -22.60 21.92 10.54
C THR A 780 -21.24 21.24 10.74
N ARG A 781 -20.89 20.83 11.96
CA ARG A 781 -19.60 20.18 12.30
C ARG A 781 -19.64 18.63 12.32
N ARG A 782 -20.72 18.03 11.82
CA ARG A 782 -21.00 16.56 11.85
C ARG A 782 -20.08 15.67 11.00
N ALA A 783 -19.10 16.23 10.30
CA ALA A 783 -18.18 15.48 9.44
C ALA A 783 -16.97 14.88 10.20
N ASN A 784 -16.72 15.24 11.47
CA ASN A 784 -15.62 14.68 12.26
C ASN A 784 -16.14 13.88 13.49
N PRO A 785 -15.81 12.58 13.64
CA PRO A 785 -16.12 11.79 14.84
C PRO A 785 -15.59 12.39 16.15
N ALA A 786 -14.45 13.10 16.13
CA ALA A 786 -13.88 13.81 17.29
C ALA A 786 -14.78 14.96 17.78
N ALA A 787 -15.58 15.56 16.89
CA ALA A 787 -16.52 16.63 17.24
C ALA A 787 -17.66 16.15 18.16
N LYS A 788 -17.87 14.83 18.33
CA LYS A 788 -18.86 14.30 19.28
C LYS A 788 -18.44 14.39 20.75
N ARG A 789 -17.14 14.50 21.08
CA ARG A 789 -16.65 14.48 22.48
C ARG A 789 -16.45 15.86 23.11
N GLY A 790 -16.37 16.91 22.29
CA GLY A 790 -16.63 18.29 22.70
C GLY A 790 -15.63 18.99 23.63
N GLY A 791 -14.81 18.30 24.44
CA GLY A 791 -13.93 18.92 25.44
C GLY A 791 -12.51 18.34 25.52
N GLY A 792 -11.61 19.03 26.23
CA GLY A 792 -10.30 18.49 26.60
C GLY A 792 -10.35 17.49 27.77
N GLU A 793 -9.44 16.53 27.77
CA GLU A 793 -9.40 15.44 28.74
C GLU A 793 -7.97 15.04 29.12
N ILE A 794 -7.80 14.51 30.34
CA ILE A 794 -6.65 13.72 30.75
C ILE A 794 -7.08 12.26 30.79
N ARG A 795 -6.40 11.42 30.02
CA ARG A 795 -6.68 9.99 29.92
C ARG A 795 -5.51 9.16 30.43
N VAL A 796 -5.80 8.05 31.08
CA VAL A 796 -4.79 7.09 31.55
C VAL A 796 -4.98 5.77 30.83
N LEU A 797 -3.95 5.34 30.12
CA LEU A 797 -3.90 4.10 29.35
C LEU A 797 -3.13 3.04 30.14
N GLN A 798 -3.64 1.81 30.07
CA GLN A 798 -3.08 0.65 30.76
C GLN A 798 -2.91 -0.53 29.81
N ASP A 799 -1.74 -1.15 29.89
CA ASP A 799 -1.42 -2.45 29.32
C ASP A 799 -1.78 -3.50 30.39
N ASP A 800 -2.82 -4.28 30.13
CA ASP A 800 -3.34 -5.26 31.08
C ASP A 800 -2.64 -6.61 30.92
N ASN A 801 -1.96 -6.84 29.79
CA ASN A 801 -1.41 -8.14 29.41
C ASN A 801 0.13 -8.19 29.39
N GLY A 802 0.80 -7.04 29.46
CA GLY A 802 2.25 -6.88 29.51
C GLY A 802 2.96 -7.05 28.17
N ASP A 803 2.25 -6.99 27.04
CA ASP A 803 2.83 -7.07 25.69
C ASP A 803 3.41 -5.74 25.18
N GLY A 804 3.26 -4.68 25.98
CA GLY A 804 3.72 -3.34 25.69
C GLY A 804 2.73 -2.50 24.88
N LYS A 805 1.53 -3.01 24.55
CA LYS A 805 0.43 -2.27 23.92
C LYS A 805 -0.64 -1.95 24.96
N TYR A 806 -1.30 -0.81 24.80
CA TYR A 806 -2.34 -0.41 25.75
C TYR A 806 -3.69 -1.04 25.36
N ASP A 807 -4.33 -1.70 26.32
CA ASP A 807 -5.60 -2.42 26.13
C ASP A 807 -6.80 -1.58 26.59
N ARG A 808 -6.58 -0.71 27.58
CA ARG A 808 -7.65 -0.04 28.31
C ARG A 808 -7.33 1.42 28.52
N ALA A 809 -8.36 2.26 28.45
CA ALA A 809 -8.21 3.69 28.71
C ALA A 809 -9.32 4.21 29.64
N THR A 810 -8.92 5.05 30.60
CA THR A 810 -9.83 5.67 31.59
C THR A 810 -9.73 7.18 31.47
N VAL A 811 -10.88 7.86 31.34
CA VAL A 811 -10.93 9.33 31.47
C VAL A 811 -10.67 9.67 32.92
N PHE A 812 -9.48 10.17 33.23
CA PHE A 812 -9.10 10.54 34.59
C PHE A 812 -9.71 11.89 34.99
N LEU A 813 -9.72 12.85 34.06
CA LEU A 813 -10.26 14.19 34.31
C LEU A 813 -10.71 14.86 33.00
N GLU A 814 -11.92 15.42 32.98
CA GLU A 814 -12.36 16.36 31.95
C GLU A 814 -11.94 17.79 32.33
N VAL A 815 -11.28 18.50 31.42
CA VAL A 815 -10.74 19.84 31.68
C VAL A 815 -10.59 20.61 30.36
N PRO A 816 -10.99 21.89 30.26
CA PRO A 816 -10.87 22.63 29.02
C PRO A 816 -9.42 22.96 28.67
N PHE A 817 -9.07 22.80 27.38
CA PHE A 817 -7.78 23.14 26.77
C PHE A 817 -6.54 22.74 27.61
N PRO A 818 -6.43 21.47 28.04
CA PRO A 818 -5.25 21.01 28.75
C PRO A 818 -4.06 21.00 27.81
N THR A 819 -2.87 21.33 28.31
CA THR A 819 -1.64 21.46 27.52
C THR A 819 -0.48 20.63 28.06
N GLY A 820 -0.65 19.94 29.18
CA GLY A 820 0.39 19.09 29.76
C GLY A 820 -0.09 18.28 30.95
N VAL A 821 0.50 17.09 31.13
CA VAL A 821 0.29 16.20 32.28
C VAL A 821 1.64 15.68 32.77
N LEU A 822 1.81 15.60 34.09
CA LEU A 822 2.97 14.97 34.71
C LEU A 822 2.51 14.10 35.90
N PRO A 823 2.64 12.77 35.83
CA PRO A 823 2.42 11.89 36.97
C PRO A 823 3.25 12.34 38.17
N TRP A 824 2.58 12.59 39.30
CA TRP A 824 3.19 13.20 40.47
C TRP A 824 2.49 12.75 41.75
N GLY A 825 3.26 12.29 42.74
CA GLY A 825 2.68 11.76 43.98
C GLY A 825 1.75 10.56 43.70
N ARG A 826 0.50 10.64 44.18
CA ARG A 826 -0.55 9.61 43.93
C ARG A 826 -1.47 9.94 42.76
N GLY A 827 -1.17 10.99 41.99
CA GLY A 827 -2.01 11.46 40.90
C GLY A 827 -1.18 12.14 39.82
N ALA A 828 -1.61 13.30 39.35
CA ALA A 828 -0.89 14.07 38.34
C ALA A 828 -0.97 15.58 38.55
N LEU A 829 0.05 16.28 38.07
CA LEU A 829 -0.02 17.72 37.81
C LEU A 829 -0.61 17.92 36.41
N VAL A 830 -1.62 18.79 36.33
CA VAL A 830 -2.34 19.07 35.09
C VAL A 830 -2.18 20.55 34.75
N MET A 831 -1.59 20.82 33.60
CA MET A 831 -1.45 22.15 33.03
C MET A 831 -2.65 22.43 32.13
N ALA A 832 -3.49 23.38 32.53
CA ALA A 832 -4.64 23.84 31.76
C ALA A 832 -4.82 25.33 32.04
N PRO A 833 -4.10 26.22 31.33
CA PRO A 833 -4.18 27.66 31.53
C PRO A 833 -5.64 28.14 31.61
N PRO A 834 -5.98 28.97 32.61
CA PRO A 834 -5.08 29.80 33.42
C PRO A 834 -4.43 29.11 34.64
N ASP A 835 -4.62 27.80 34.82
CA ASP A 835 -4.29 27.08 36.04
C ASP A 835 -3.28 25.93 35.84
N LEU A 836 -2.50 25.68 36.90
CA LEU A 836 -1.75 24.45 37.12
C LEU A 836 -2.16 23.88 38.48
N PHE A 837 -2.68 22.66 38.47
CA PHE A 837 -3.26 22.04 39.66
C PHE A 837 -2.84 20.58 39.80
N TYR A 838 -2.93 20.07 41.03
CA TYR A 838 -2.79 18.66 41.33
C TYR A 838 -4.17 17.99 41.28
N ALA A 839 -4.24 16.82 40.65
CA ALA A 839 -5.43 15.98 40.59
C ALA A 839 -5.07 14.56 41.07
N GLU A 840 -5.93 13.95 41.87
CA GLU A 840 -5.73 12.65 42.51
C GLU A 840 -7.02 11.85 42.49
N ASP A 841 -6.90 10.54 42.30
CA ASP A 841 -7.94 9.53 42.53
C ASP A 841 -7.73 8.95 43.93
N THR A 842 -8.63 9.24 44.87
CA THR A 842 -8.49 8.81 46.27
C THR A 842 -9.27 7.54 46.62
N ASP A 843 -10.13 7.04 45.73
CA ASP A 843 -10.95 5.84 45.97
C ASP A 843 -10.63 4.65 45.05
N GLY A 844 -9.81 4.86 44.02
CA GLY A 844 -9.28 3.84 43.12
C GLY A 844 -10.19 3.51 41.93
N ASP A 845 -11.19 4.34 41.61
CA ASP A 845 -12.07 4.14 40.46
C ASP A 845 -11.45 4.57 39.12
N GLY A 846 -10.24 5.15 39.14
CA GLY A 846 -9.50 5.63 38.00
C GLY A 846 -9.82 7.08 37.60
N LYS A 847 -10.64 7.80 38.37
CA LYS A 847 -11.05 9.19 38.12
C LYS A 847 -10.58 10.11 39.23
N ALA A 848 -10.21 11.33 38.86
CA ALA A 848 -9.83 12.34 39.83
C ALA A 848 -11.04 12.81 40.64
N ASP A 849 -11.06 12.54 41.93
CA ASP A 849 -12.05 13.02 42.89
C ASP A 849 -11.52 14.17 43.77
N LYS A 850 -10.19 14.37 43.77
CA LYS A 850 -9.52 15.47 44.47
C LYS A 850 -8.78 16.37 43.49
N ARG A 851 -9.01 17.67 43.62
CA ARG A 851 -8.32 18.73 42.86
C ARG A 851 -7.80 19.83 43.78
N GLU A 852 -6.51 20.14 43.68
CA GLU A 852 -5.83 21.20 44.45
C GLU A 852 -5.17 22.20 43.50
N LEU A 853 -5.68 23.42 43.43
CA LEU A 853 -5.08 24.50 42.65
C LEU A 853 -3.74 24.92 43.28
N LEU A 854 -2.64 24.82 42.51
CA LEU A 854 -1.29 25.13 43.00
C LEU A 854 -0.81 26.49 42.50
N TYR A 855 -0.98 26.76 41.21
CA TYR A 855 -0.55 27.99 40.55
C TYR A 855 -1.63 28.47 39.58
N THR A 856 -1.83 29.78 39.50
CA THR A 856 -2.82 30.41 38.60
C THR A 856 -2.27 31.72 38.02
N GLY A 857 -2.90 32.25 36.99
CA GLY A 857 -2.55 33.52 36.36
C GLY A 857 -1.74 33.38 35.07
N PHE A 858 -1.70 32.18 34.49
CA PHE A 858 -1.25 31.97 33.11
C PHE A 858 -2.25 32.61 32.16
N VAL A 859 -1.79 33.33 31.14
CA VAL A 859 -2.68 33.91 30.12
C VAL A 859 -3.05 32.83 29.11
N GLU A 860 -4.32 32.77 28.72
CA GLU A 860 -4.85 31.76 27.79
C GLU A 860 -4.47 32.00 26.33
N GLY A 861 -4.35 33.26 25.90
CA GLY A 861 -3.80 33.65 24.60
C GLY A 861 -4.26 32.83 23.38
N ASN A 862 -3.33 32.60 22.44
CA ASN A 862 -3.51 31.66 21.33
C ASN A 862 -3.40 30.22 21.87
N GLN A 863 -4.34 29.35 21.47
CA GLN A 863 -4.38 27.94 21.87
C GLN A 863 -3.05 27.19 21.66
N GLN A 864 -2.32 27.53 20.59
CA GLN A 864 -1.02 26.92 20.27
C GLN A 864 0.12 27.39 21.19
N HIS A 865 -0.02 28.55 21.84
CA HIS A 865 1.05 29.26 22.52
C HIS A 865 0.81 29.43 24.03
N ARG A 866 -0.04 28.55 24.56
CA ARG A 866 -0.34 28.43 25.99
C ARG A 866 0.83 27.80 26.73
N ALA A 867 0.96 28.10 28.02
CA ALA A 867 1.99 27.50 28.85
C ALA A 867 1.82 25.96 28.93
N ASN A 868 2.92 25.21 28.84
CA ASN A 868 2.94 23.76 28.59
C ASN A 868 4.27 23.11 29.06
N GLY A 869 4.45 21.82 28.74
CA GLY A 869 5.77 21.16 28.82
C GLY A 869 6.33 21.01 30.23
N LEU A 870 5.62 20.30 31.11
CA LEU A 870 6.04 20.02 32.49
C LEU A 870 7.23 19.04 32.52
N VAL A 871 8.44 19.52 32.85
CA VAL A 871 9.66 18.68 32.83
C VAL A 871 10.50 18.88 34.09
N TYR A 872 11.08 17.80 34.61
CA TYR A 872 12.00 17.87 35.76
C TYR A 872 13.39 18.44 35.40
N GLY A 873 13.82 19.43 36.17
CA GLY A 873 15.20 19.91 36.23
C GLY A 873 16.10 19.07 37.12
N LEU A 874 17.42 19.23 36.97
CA LEU A 874 18.41 18.60 37.86
C LEU A 874 18.37 19.16 39.30
N ASP A 875 17.68 20.28 39.50
CA ASP A 875 17.42 20.91 40.80
C ASP A 875 16.19 20.32 41.51
N ASN A 876 15.54 19.30 40.94
CA ASN A 876 14.28 18.70 41.38
C ASN A 876 13.07 19.66 41.32
N TRP A 877 13.18 20.76 40.58
CA TRP A 877 12.04 21.63 40.28
C TRP A 877 11.42 21.21 38.95
N ILE A 878 10.15 21.58 38.75
CA ILE A 878 9.45 21.37 37.50
C ILE A 878 9.57 22.65 36.69
N HIS A 879 10.05 22.54 35.47
CA HIS A 879 10.12 23.63 34.51
C HIS A 879 8.88 23.61 33.61
N VAL A 880 8.43 24.80 33.25
CA VAL A 880 7.23 25.03 32.45
C VAL A 880 7.59 26.01 31.35
N ALA A 881 7.33 25.60 30.10
CA ALA A 881 7.39 26.51 28.96
C ALA A 881 6.24 27.51 29.07
N ASN A 882 6.54 28.80 28.98
CA ASN A 882 5.51 29.84 29.08
C ASN A 882 4.61 29.88 27.84
N GLY A 883 5.12 29.45 26.69
CA GLY A 883 4.53 29.84 25.41
C GLY A 883 4.86 31.30 25.09
N ASP A 884 3.97 31.99 24.37
CA ASP A 884 4.07 33.44 24.14
C ASP A 884 2.98 34.26 24.86
N SER A 885 2.13 33.59 25.64
CA SER A 885 0.96 34.18 26.28
C SER A 885 1.32 35.03 27.52
N GLY A 886 2.37 34.66 28.26
CA GLY A 886 2.81 35.38 29.45
C GLY A 886 1.88 35.17 30.66
N GLY A 887 1.98 36.08 31.64
CA GLY A 887 1.15 36.06 32.84
C GLY A 887 1.87 36.53 34.09
N THR A 888 1.10 36.69 35.17
CA THR A 888 1.63 36.91 36.53
C THR A 888 1.14 35.78 37.40
N ILE A 889 2.02 34.82 37.63
CA ILE A 889 1.69 33.54 38.24
C ILE A 889 1.68 33.69 39.76
N GLU A 890 0.57 33.34 40.39
CA GLU A 890 0.39 33.31 41.83
C GLU A 890 0.49 31.86 42.33
N SER A 891 1.35 31.60 43.31
CA SER A 891 1.29 30.37 44.09
C SER A 891 0.17 30.44 45.11
N LYS A 892 -0.74 29.46 45.08
CA LYS A 892 -1.83 29.38 46.05
C LYS A 892 -1.35 28.94 47.44
N LYS A 893 -0.20 28.27 47.53
CA LYS A 893 0.39 27.83 48.80
C LYS A 893 1.13 28.95 49.52
N THR A 894 1.87 29.79 48.80
CA THR A 894 2.73 30.83 49.41
C THR A 894 2.22 32.26 49.21
N GLY A 895 1.30 32.48 48.27
CA GLY A 895 0.84 33.81 47.85
C GLY A 895 1.87 34.59 46.99
N LYS A 896 3.05 34.00 46.73
CA LYS A 896 4.10 34.64 45.93
C LYS A 896 3.63 34.82 44.49
N LYS A 897 3.92 35.99 43.91
CA LYS A 897 3.58 36.35 42.52
C LYS A 897 4.84 36.56 41.67
N VAL A 898 4.86 35.98 40.48
CA VAL A 898 5.98 36.10 39.53
C VAL A 898 5.45 36.45 38.14
N ASN A 899 5.90 37.56 37.58
CA ASN A 899 5.64 37.90 36.18
C ASN A 899 6.58 37.10 35.27
N ILE A 900 6.01 36.36 34.32
CA ILE A 900 6.75 35.51 33.39
C ILE A 900 6.78 36.08 31.97
N SER A 901 6.41 37.34 31.74
CA SER A 901 6.48 37.93 30.39
C SER A 901 7.91 37.83 29.84
N GLY A 902 8.07 37.19 28.67
CA GLY A 902 9.36 36.92 28.02
C GLY A 902 10.26 35.90 28.73
N ARG A 903 9.74 35.19 29.75
CA ARG A 903 10.46 34.24 30.60
C ARG A 903 9.69 32.93 30.73
N ASP A 904 10.39 31.82 30.89
CA ASP A 904 9.81 30.54 31.25
C ASP A 904 9.68 30.47 32.78
N LEU A 905 9.09 29.42 33.31
CA LEU A 905 8.86 29.27 34.75
C LEU A 905 9.52 27.99 35.28
N ARG A 906 9.96 28.02 36.54
CA ARG A 906 10.12 26.81 37.34
C ARG A 906 9.34 26.88 38.64
N ILE A 907 8.89 25.73 39.11
CA ILE A 907 8.05 25.57 40.29
C ILE A 907 8.52 24.41 41.17
N ASP A 908 8.31 24.52 42.48
CA ASP A 908 8.35 23.39 43.40
C ASP A 908 6.94 23.17 43.99
N PRO A 909 6.16 22.20 43.47
CA PRO A 909 4.79 21.98 43.92
C PRO A 909 4.70 21.51 45.39
N ARG A 910 5.80 21.04 45.99
CA ARG A 910 5.84 20.58 47.39
C ARG A 910 5.80 21.77 48.34
N THR A 911 6.64 22.77 48.09
CA THR A 911 6.74 23.98 48.92
C THR A 911 5.81 25.10 48.45
N GLY A 912 5.38 25.06 47.19
CA GLY A 912 4.64 26.13 46.54
C GLY A 912 5.54 27.25 46.02
N ASP A 913 6.86 27.06 45.98
CA ASP A 913 7.77 28.06 45.43
C ASP A 913 7.69 28.10 43.90
N LEU A 914 8.04 29.27 43.35
CA LEU A 914 8.12 29.53 41.92
C LEU A 914 9.13 30.65 41.64
N ASP A 915 9.77 30.60 40.48
CA ASP A 915 10.66 31.65 39.98
C ASP A 915 10.70 31.66 38.45
N ALA A 916 10.91 32.83 37.86
CA ALA A 916 11.09 32.96 36.42
C ALA A 916 12.48 32.47 36.02
N VAL A 917 12.59 31.85 34.85
CA VAL A 917 13.85 31.37 34.28
C VAL A 917 14.04 31.91 32.87
N THR A 918 15.28 31.84 32.38
CA THR A 918 15.63 32.29 31.03
C THR A 918 14.81 31.59 29.97
N GLY A 919 14.24 32.36 29.04
CA GLY A 919 13.72 31.85 27.79
C GLY A 919 12.26 32.12 27.57
N GLN A 920 11.78 31.97 26.34
CA GLN A 920 10.36 32.04 26.03
C GLN A 920 10.08 30.90 25.06
N THR A 921 9.90 29.69 25.61
CA THR A 921 9.72 28.48 24.82
C THR A 921 8.27 28.36 24.39
N GLN A 922 8.02 28.18 23.10
CA GLN A 922 6.65 28.11 22.59
C GLN A 922 5.99 26.78 22.94
N PHE A 923 6.68 25.66 22.71
CA PHE A 923 6.15 24.32 23.00
C PHE A 923 7.26 23.34 23.39
N GLY A 924 7.24 22.88 24.64
CA GLY A 924 8.18 21.89 25.18
C GLY A 924 9.58 22.46 25.47
N ARG A 925 9.92 22.63 26.75
CA ARG A 925 11.26 23.00 27.20
C ARG A 925 12.02 21.75 27.64
N ASN A 926 13.09 21.39 26.94
CA ASN A 926 13.82 20.14 27.17
C ASN A 926 15.27 20.39 27.59
N ARG A 927 15.90 19.38 28.18
CA ARG A 927 17.32 19.41 28.55
C ARG A 927 18.07 18.17 28.12
N ASP A 928 19.39 18.31 28.00
CA ASP A 928 20.30 17.17 27.94
C ASP A 928 20.62 16.63 29.35
N ASP A 929 21.50 15.61 29.42
CA ASP A 929 21.96 15.01 30.66
C ASP A 929 22.79 15.95 31.55
N TRP A 930 23.37 17.00 30.96
CA TRP A 930 24.28 17.94 31.63
C TRP A 930 23.57 19.19 32.16
N GLY A 931 22.25 19.30 31.92
CA GLY A 931 21.45 20.44 32.38
C GLY A 931 21.44 21.63 31.43
N ASN A 932 21.89 21.45 30.18
CA ASN A 932 21.71 22.45 29.15
C ASN A 932 20.25 22.45 28.69
N TRP A 933 19.63 23.63 28.68
CA TRP A 933 18.21 23.78 28.33
C TRP A 933 18.03 24.28 26.91
N PHE A 934 17.04 23.70 26.23
CA PHE A 934 16.66 23.99 24.86
C PHE A 934 15.17 24.31 24.78
N GLY A 935 14.82 25.16 23.82
CA GLY A 935 13.44 25.46 23.46
C GLY A 935 13.31 25.65 21.94
N CYS A 936 12.08 25.81 21.46
CA CYS A 936 11.78 26.06 20.05
C CYS A 936 10.66 27.09 19.89
N ASN A 937 10.47 27.55 18.65
CA ASN A 937 9.30 28.29 18.22
C ASN A 937 8.99 27.94 16.76
N ASN A 938 7.83 28.36 16.25
CA ASN A 938 7.32 27.95 14.94
C ASN A 938 8.33 28.02 13.78
N SER A 939 9.22 29.02 13.78
CA SER A 939 10.20 29.23 12.69
C SER A 939 11.63 28.81 13.06
N ASN A 940 11.91 28.56 14.34
CA ASN A 940 13.21 28.15 14.81
C ASN A 940 13.10 26.81 15.56
N PRO A 941 13.59 25.72 14.95
CA PRO A 941 13.39 24.38 15.48
C PRO A 941 14.13 24.15 16.79
N MET A 942 15.19 24.89 17.10
CA MET A 942 15.91 24.73 18.36
C MET A 942 16.81 25.92 18.71
N TYR A 943 16.76 26.34 19.97
CA TYR A 943 17.69 27.31 20.54
C TYR A 943 18.06 26.91 21.96
N GLN A 944 19.29 27.22 22.36
CA GLN A 944 19.83 26.97 23.69
C GLN A 944 19.69 28.23 24.57
N PHE A 945 19.39 28.03 25.85
CA PHE A 945 19.49 29.06 26.88
C PHE A 945 20.84 29.00 27.56
N VAL A 946 21.71 29.98 27.28
CA VAL A 946 23.12 29.99 27.69
C VAL A 946 23.33 30.76 29.00
N LEU A 947 22.58 31.84 29.22
CA LEU A 947 22.75 32.71 30.38
C LEU A 947 21.49 32.72 31.25
N ASP A 948 21.65 32.33 32.53
CA ASP A 948 20.54 32.25 33.49
C ASP A 948 20.06 33.65 33.94
N ASP A 949 18.75 33.85 33.89
CA ASP A 949 18.00 35.03 34.29
C ASP A 949 18.28 35.40 35.76
N ALA A 950 18.54 34.40 36.62
CA ALA A 950 18.92 34.62 38.01
C ALA A 950 20.24 35.39 38.19
N TYR A 951 21.14 35.35 37.20
CA TYR A 951 22.36 36.17 37.21
C TYR A 951 22.12 37.55 36.60
N GLN A 952 21.34 37.63 35.52
CA GLN A 952 21.03 38.92 34.88
C GLN A 952 20.26 39.85 35.81
N ARG A 953 19.26 39.32 36.53
CA ARG A 953 18.43 40.09 37.47
C ARG A 953 19.20 40.68 38.65
N ARG A 954 20.41 40.20 38.96
CA ARG A 954 21.23 40.76 40.06
C ARG A 954 21.67 42.19 39.80
N ASN A 955 21.72 42.61 38.54
CA ASN A 955 22.02 43.99 38.18
C ASN A 955 20.97 44.51 37.17
N PRO A 956 19.91 45.18 37.64
CA PRO A 956 18.85 45.71 36.76
C PRO A 956 19.33 46.81 35.80
N HIS A 957 20.55 47.33 35.97
CA HIS A 957 21.18 48.30 35.07
C HIS A 957 22.10 47.66 34.01
N PHE A 958 22.30 46.33 34.07
CA PHE A 958 23.10 45.61 33.09
C PHE A 958 22.25 45.28 31.86
N ALA A 959 22.53 45.94 30.74
CA ALA A 959 21.99 45.57 29.44
C ALA A 959 22.77 44.36 28.90
N GLY A 960 22.31 43.15 29.23
CA GLY A 960 22.91 41.90 28.77
C GLY A 960 22.69 41.65 27.27
N THR A 961 23.50 40.77 26.70
CA THR A 961 23.26 40.17 25.37
C THR A 961 22.07 39.20 25.44
N SER A 962 21.52 38.81 24.29
CA SER A 962 20.49 37.75 24.24
C SER A 962 20.98 36.53 25.04
N PRO A 963 20.18 36.01 25.99
CA PRO A 963 20.54 34.79 26.72
C PRO A 963 20.28 33.52 25.90
N ARG A 964 19.72 33.68 24.69
CA ARG A 964 19.39 32.62 23.74
C ARG A 964 20.40 32.64 22.58
N ILE A 965 20.84 31.45 22.17
CA ILE A 965 21.58 31.21 20.93
C ILE A 965 20.83 30.17 20.10
N ASP A 966 20.63 30.46 18.82
CA ASP A 966 20.04 29.51 17.88
C ASP A 966 21.03 28.37 17.63
N VAL A 967 20.56 27.12 17.70
CA VAL A 967 21.42 25.94 17.57
C VAL A 967 21.63 25.53 16.11
N PRO A 968 20.65 25.55 15.20
CA PRO A 968 20.86 25.19 13.80
C PRO A 968 21.86 26.11 13.08
N GLU A 969 22.78 25.51 12.29
CA GLU A 969 23.67 26.26 11.38
C GLU A 969 22.88 27.09 10.37
N ALA A 970 21.74 26.56 9.92
CA ALA A 970 20.76 27.28 9.11
C ALA A 970 19.77 28.02 10.02
N ALA A 971 20.20 29.14 10.59
CA ALA A 971 19.34 29.96 11.46
C ALA A 971 18.07 30.42 10.74
N GLY A 972 16.90 30.22 11.37
CA GLY A 972 15.61 30.76 10.95
C GLY A 972 15.03 30.15 9.66
N ASN A 973 14.12 29.19 9.83
CA ASN A 973 13.33 28.57 8.75
C ASN A 973 14.11 27.57 7.88
N ALA A 974 14.77 26.59 8.51
CA ALA A 974 15.47 25.49 7.82
C ALA A 974 14.56 24.73 6.84
N PRO A 975 15.10 24.21 5.72
CA PRO A 975 14.31 23.45 4.75
C PRO A 975 13.82 22.13 5.36
N VAL A 976 12.58 21.78 5.03
CA VAL A 976 11.98 20.47 5.34
C VAL A 976 11.55 19.76 4.05
N PHE A 977 11.43 18.43 4.11
CA PHE A 977 11.17 17.54 2.98
C PHE A 977 9.87 16.75 3.18
N PRO A 978 8.70 17.41 3.15
CA PRO A 978 7.40 16.73 3.23
C PRO A 978 7.19 15.79 2.05
N ILE A 979 6.42 14.72 2.28
CA ILE A 979 5.96 13.79 1.23
C ILE A 979 4.45 13.88 0.98
N SER A 980 3.72 14.63 1.82
CA SER A 980 2.31 14.96 1.62
C SER A 980 2.13 16.06 0.56
N PRO A 981 0.97 16.11 -0.11
CA PRO A 981 0.60 17.27 -0.92
C PRO A 981 0.64 18.55 -0.10
N LEU A 982 1.27 19.60 -0.64
CA LEU A 982 1.30 20.91 0.01
C LEU A 982 -0.08 21.56 -0.07
N LEU A 983 -0.66 21.88 1.08
CA LEU A 983 -1.90 22.66 1.15
C LEU A 983 -1.61 24.13 0.86
N GLU A 984 -2.45 24.77 0.04
CA GLU A 984 -2.28 26.18 -0.33
C GLU A 984 -2.38 27.10 0.90
N ARG A 985 -1.37 27.95 1.09
CA ARG A 985 -1.36 29.02 2.09
C ARG A 985 -1.27 30.38 1.40
N PHE A 986 -2.38 31.11 1.40
CA PHE A 986 -2.48 32.41 0.74
C PHE A 986 -1.62 33.50 1.40
N ASN A 987 -1.28 33.35 2.69
CA ASN A 987 -0.61 34.40 3.46
C ASN A 987 0.92 34.25 3.56
N ASP A 988 1.49 33.07 3.34
CA ASP A 988 2.90 32.76 3.64
C ASP A 988 3.59 31.87 2.59
N TYR A 989 3.35 32.11 1.29
CA TYR A 989 3.87 31.24 0.21
C TYR A 989 5.40 31.04 0.21
N HIS A 990 6.17 31.98 0.78
CA HIS A 990 7.61 31.89 0.94
C HIS A 990 8.08 30.83 1.95
N THR A 991 7.17 30.32 2.78
CA THR A 991 7.44 29.32 3.83
C THR A 991 7.25 27.88 3.36
N ALA A 992 6.86 27.67 2.10
CA ALA A 992 6.74 26.33 1.53
C ALA A 992 8.04 25.53 1.72
N ASN A 993 7.91 24.29 2.21
CA ASN A 993 9.02 23.39 2.51
C ASN A 993 10.02 23.98 3.53
N ARG A 994 9.53 24.74 4.51
CA ARG A 994 10.33 25.24 5.64
C ARG A 994 9.51 25.21 6.93
N PHE A 995 10.17 25.24 8.09
CA PHE A 995 9.48 25.22 9.40
C PHE A 995 8.44 26.33 9.59
N THR A 996 7.21 25.94 9.89
CA THR A 996 6.11 26.87 10.22
C THR A 996 5.41 26.57 11.54
N SER A 997 5.72 25.44 12.17
CA SER A 997 5.06 24.95 13.38
C SER A 997 5.99 24.12 14.27
N ALA A 998 7.31 24.42 14.28
CA ALA A 998 8.26 23.59 14.99
C ALA A 998 7.93 23.49 16.49
N CYS A 999 7.75 22.27 16.99
CA CYS A 999 7.39 21.99 18.38
C CYS A 999 8.18 20.81 18.95
N SER A 1000 8.22 20.74 20.29
CA SER A 1000 8.78 19.59 21.03
C SER A 1000 10.24 19.28 20.69
N ALA A 1001 11.11 20.29 20.65
CA ALA A 1001 12.53 20.09 20.39
C ALA A 1001 13.19 19.30 21.53
N MET A 1002 13.39 18.00 21.33
CA MET A 1002 13.82 17.04 22.34
C MET A 1002 15.21 16.50 22.02
N ILE A 1003 16.08 16.40 23.02
CA ILE A 1003 17.39 15.76 22.89
C ILE A 1003 17.25 14.29 23.26
N TYR A 1004 17.58 13.38 22.34
CA TYR A 1004 17.50 11.94 22.57
C TYR A 1004 18.58 11.49 23.54
N ARG A 1005 18.16 10.82 24.63
CA ARG A 1005 18.99 10.51 25.80
C ARG A 1005 19.13 9.02 26.07
N ASP A 1006 18.91 8.20 25.04
CA ASP A 1006 19.07 6.75 25.10
C ASP A 1006 20.03 6.28 23.99
N GLU A 1007 20.39 5.01 24.04
CA GLU A 1007 21.27 4.36 23.07
C GLU A 1007 20.54 3.27 22.29
N LEU A 1008 19.22 3.10 22.48
CA LEU A 1008 18.45 2.15 21.66
C LEU A 1008 18.71 2.42 20.18
N PHE A 1009 18.59 3.65 19.65
CA PHE A 1009 18.94 3.96 18.24
C PHE A 1009 20.41 3.77 17.84
N GLY A 1010 21.26 3.42 18.78
CA GLY A 1010 22.70 3.35 18.67
C GLY A 1010 23.38 4.64 19.15
N PRO A 1011 24.65 4.56 19.54
CA PRO A 1011 25.35 5.66 20.21
C PRO A 1011 25.52 6.92 19.33
N HIS A 1012 25.39 6.79 18.00
CA HIS A 1012 25.44 7.94 17.08
C HIS A 1012 24.15 8.77 17.05
N PHE A 1013 23.08 8.28 17.69
CA PHE A 1013 21.83 9.01 17.85
C PHE A 1013 21.71 9.70 19.21
N ALA A 1014 22.40 9.20 20.23
CA ALA A 1014 22.47 9.83 21.54
C ALA A 1014 22.96 11.29 21.41
N GLY A 1015 22.19 12.23 21.97
CA GLY A 1015 22.46 13.66 21.89
C GLY A 1015 21.93 14.36 20.63
N ASN A 1016 21.38 13.65 19.64
CA ASN A 1016 20.69 14.29 18.52
C ASN A 1016 19.37 14.91 18.96
N SER A 1017 18.93 15.94 18.24
CA SER A 1017 17.62 16.55 18.45
C SER A 1017 16.58 15.94 17.52
N PHE A 1018 15.36 15.79 18.03
CA PHE A 1018 14.17 15.45 17.26
C PHE A 1018 13.12 16.55 17.46
N ILE A 1019 12.53 17.01 16.36
CA ILE A 1019 11.62 18.16 16.34
C ILE A 1019 10.38 17.82 15.51
N CYS A 1020 9.19 18.02 16.07
CA CYS A 1020 7.95 17.84 15.36
C CYS A 1020 7.66 19.05 14.45
N GLU A 1021 7.12 18.80 13.25
CA GLU A 1021 6.59 19.82 12.35
C GLU A 1021 5.21 19.38 11.84
N PRO A 1022 4.13 19.66 12.60
CA PRO A 1022 2.79 19.19 12.28
C PRO A 1022 2.25 19.72 10.95
N VAL A 1023 2.60 20.94 10.53
CA VAL A 1023 2.12 21.51 9.26
C VAL A 1023 2.56 20.69 8.05
N HIS A 1024 3.80 20.22 8.05
CA HIS A 1024 4.41 19.45 6.98
C HIS A 1024 4.42 17.94 7.25
N ASN A 1025 3.67 17.48 8.26
CA ASN A 1025 3.41 16.07 8.55
C ASN A 1025 4.70 15.25 8.80
N LEU A 1026 5.66 15.79 9.56
CA LEU A 1026 7.00 15.18 9.72
C LEU A 1026 7.63 15.37 11.11
N VAL A 1027 8.64 14.54 11.40
CA VAL A 1027 9.59 14.70 12.51
C VAL A 1027 10.99 14.85 11.92
N HIS A 1028 11.63 15.96 12.24
CA HIS A 1028 12.97 16.35 11.78
C HIS A 1028 14.05 15.93 12.79
N ARG A 1029 15.24 15.58 12.31
CA ARG A 1029 16.40 15.24 13.15
C ARG A 1029 17.62 16.11 12.81
N GLU A 1030 18.28 16.63 13.84
CA GLU A 1030 19.59 17.27 13.71
C GLU A 1030 20.65 16.60 14.58
N VAL A 1031 21.88 16.56 14.06
CA VAL A 1031 23.07 16.18 14.82
C VAL A 1031 23.55 17.41 15.58
N VAL A 1032 23.44 17.35 16.90
CA VAL A 1032 23.84 18.44 17.79
C VAL A 1032 25.30 18.26 18.20
N SER A 1033 26.06 19.34 18.25
CA SER A 1033 27.48 19.32 18.58
C SER A 1033 27.85 20.52 19.47
N PRO A 1034 28.67 20.32 20.52
CA PRO A 1034 29.16 21.42 21.34
C PRO A 1034 30.00 22.41 20.53
N GLN A 1035 29.83 23.71 20.81
CA GLN A 1035 30.63 24.81 20.30
C GLN A 1035 31.08 25.70 21.48
N GLY A 1036 32.08 25.23 22.23
CA GLY A 1036 32.48 25.87 23.48
C GLY A 1036 31.41 25.64 24.56
N VAL A 1037 30.84 26.72 25.10
CA VAL A 1037 29.72 26.66 26.08
C VAL A 1037 28.34 26.68 25.41
N THR A 1038 28.30 26.82 24.08
CA THR A 1038 27.07 26.78 23.29
C THR A 1038 26.97 25.48 22.50
N PHE A 1039 25.89 25.31 21.74
CA PHE A 1039 25.76 24.22 20.77
C PHE A 1039 25.52 24.77 19.37
N THR A 1040 25.92 23.98 18.38
CA THR A 1040 25.49 24.09 16.98
C THR A 1040 24.84 22.77 16.57
N SER A 1041 24.06 22.76 15.49
CA SER A 1041 23.48 21.55 14.93
C SER A 1041 23.31 21.66 13.43
N ARG A 1042 23.30 20.50 12.78
CA ARG A 1042 23.06 20.37 11.36
C ARG A 1042 22.15 19.18 11.08
N ARG A 1043 21.35 19.26 10.01
CA ARG A 1043 20.64 18.12 9.46
C ARG A 1043 21.61 16.94 9.30
N ALA A 1044 21.14 15.75 9.63
CA ALA A 1044 21.99 14.58 9.56
C ALA A 1044 22.43 14.27 8.11
N PRO A 1045 23.70 13.87 7.87
CA PRO A 1045 24.21 13.66 6.51
C PRO A 1045 23.45 12.61 5.69
N ASP A 1046 22.85 11.65 6.37
CA ASP A 1046 22.06 10.56 5.79
C ASP A 1046 20.59 10.94 5.53
N GLU A 1047 20.19 12.17 5.86
CA GLU A 1047 18.83 12.72 5.72
C GLU A 1047 18.83 14.09 5.01
N GLU A 1048 19.86 14.40 4.23
CA GLU A 1048 20.01 15.71 3.56
C GLU A 1048 18.86 16.08 2.61
N GLN A 1049 18.11 15.08 2.12
CA GLN A 1049 17.01 15.23 1.15
C GLN A 1049 15.74 14.47 1.59
N SER A 1050 15.62 14.17 2.87
CA SER A 1050 14.50 13.43 3.46
C SER A 1050 14.31 13.84 4.91
N GLU A 1051 13.26 13.34 5.56
CA GLU A 1051 13.11 13.50 7.02
C GLU A 1051 13.35 12.18 7.74
N PHE A 1052 13.57 12.27 9.05
CA PHE A 1052 13.65 11.10 9.90
C PHE A 1052 12.33 10.32 9.88
N LEU A 1053 11.20 11.02 9.94
CA LEU A 1053 9.86 10.49 9.71
C LEU A 1053 9.01 11.51 8.96
N ALA A 1054 8.28 11.10 7.91
CA ALA A 1054 7.31 11.94 7.21
C ALA A 1054 6.11 11.11 6.74
N SER A 1055 4.91 11.70 6.72
CA SER A 1055 3.68 11.07 6.24
C SER A 1055 3.20 11.68 4.92
N SER A 1056 2.61 10.87 4.03
CA SER A 1056 1.87 11.39 2.87
C SER A 1056 0.44 11.79 3.19
N ASP A 1057 -0.05 11.46 4.39
CA ASP A 1057 -1.35 11.88 4.90
C ASP A 1057 -1.27 13.27 5.56
N ASN A 1058 -2.10 14.20 5.08
CA ASN A 1058 -2.20 15.55 5.62
C ASN A 1058 -2.80 15.61 7.03
N TRP A 1059 -3.47 14.54 7.50
CA TRP A 1059 -4.03 14.44 8.85
C TRP A 1059 -3.00 14.08 9.92
N PHE A 1060 -1.83 13.54 9.55
CA PHE A 1060 -0.75 13.23 10.51
C PHE A 1060 -0.10 14.54 11.03
N ARG A 1061 -0.41 14.95 12.26
CA ARG A 1061 0.10 16.16 12.91
C ARG A 1061 0.89 15.80 14.18
N PRO A 1062 2.18 15.45 14.07
CA PRO A 1062 3.00 15.16 15.24
C PRO A 1062 3.14 16.42 16.11
N THR A 1063 2.86 16.31 17.41
CA THR A 1063 2.86 17.44 18.35
C THR A 1063 3.90 17.33 19.45
N THR A 1064 4.10 16.12 19.98
CA THR A 1064 5.08 15.82 21.04
C THR A 1064 5.94 14.65 20.64
N VAL A 1065 7.24 14.75 20.89
CA VAL A 1065 8.20 13.66 20.77
C VAL A 1065 8.99 13.50 22.07
N GLN A 1066 9.07 12.27 22.58
CA GLN A 1066 9.78 11.97 23.83
C GLN A 1066 10.45 10.59 23.79
N THR A 1067 11.55 10.43 24.54
CA THR A 1067 12.16 9.11 24.78
C THR A 1067 11.31 8.33 25.79
N GLY A 1068 10.83 7.14 25.41
CA GLY A 1068 10.07 6.25 26.27
C GLY A 1068 10.94 5.45 27.24
N PRO A 1069 10.35 4.75 28.23
CA PRO A 1069 11.08 3.92 29.19
C PRO A 1069 11.77 2.71 28.55
N ASP A 1070 11.38 2.35 27.34
CA ASP A 1070 11.98 1.33 26.48
C ASP A 1070 13.16 1.84 25.63
N GLY A 1071 13.47 3.14 25.71
CA GLY A 1071 14.49 3.80 24.90
C GLY A 1071 14.02 4.17 23.48
N ALA A 1072 12.79 3.83 23.11
CA ALA A 1072 12.20 4.20 21.83
C ALA A 1072 11.80 5.68 21.78
N LEU A 1073 11.57 6.20 20.58
CA LEU A 1073 10.94 7.50 20.40
C LEU A 1073 9.43 7.32 20.36
N TRP A 1074 8.72 8.05 21.20
CA TRP A 1074 7.27 8.09 21.24
C TRP A 1074 6.76 9.40 20.67
N ILE A 1075 5.75 9.34 19.80
CA ILE A 1075 5.19 10.49 19.10
C ILE A 1075 3.68 10.58 19.36
N ALA A 1076 3.20 11.73 19.80
CA ALA A 1076 1.78 12.07 19.82
C ALA A 1076 1.36 12.67 18.49
N ASP A 1077 0.35 12.08 17.86
CA ASP A 1077 -0.23 12.54 16.61
C ASP A 1077 -1.63 13.11 16.83
N MET A 1078 -1.78 14.41 16.63
CA MET A 1078 -3.08 15.10 16.71
C MET A 1078 -3.81 14.95 15.37
N TYR A 1079 -4.36 13.78 15.11
CA TYR A 1079 -4.83 13.37 13.78
C TYR A 1079 -6.06 14.16 13.27
N ARG A 1080 -5.85 15.24 12.48
CA ARG A 1080 -6.93 16.15 12.00
C ARG A 1080 -6.61 17.13 10.86
#